data_AF-A0A701QSX8-F1
#
_entry.id   AF-A0A701QSX8-F1
#
_cell.length_a   1.000
_cell.length_b   1.000
_cell.length_c   1.000
_cell.angle_alpha   90.00
_cell.angle_beta   90.00
_cell.angle_gamma   90.00
#
_symmetry.space_group_name_H-M   'P 1'
#
loop_
_entity.id
_entity.type
_entity.pdbx_description
1 polymer ?
#
loop_
_entity_poly.entity_id
_entity_poly.type
_entity_poly.pdbx_seq_one_letter_code
_entity_poly.pdbx_strand_id
1 'polypeptide(L)'
;MTKLLNATQAVIEWVNNTRRYATRLDDEADALLAQLTLAAADESALNAACASHGCVGLYGYSQSAKAHLLTTLCGNENGKLEIITPDRNYDYFSHINPGHAPANMAIRFTRDICSNESGWPLRLRLISEAELVQIFIAWTSSSPVCRQVEKSIITSRLEKWQSLRQPQPVPGVTAEEVATIASFWRSCLPSARQHIDDATWQHFASLLPAVDLTTRAHAWALLWGEQPEITQQWLALAHMLQQTGHVEELAAPLSLLVDHFGLPAENFLTQMALTASDTQSDVVVHPVKEGRLLNAVSLSLDSLALLTRELVLTVENSVLDNVDLLDIPVAPDIHPHPLWRAKLGWMLAHYRQQAQPDVLVICNALASRSQTSTAARHLLDWVNATQPQREAALPGVVWAITPQDARFTTQQNLDEAVQQLMGKPGVHWGTLQALDKHSMQRLVEWLSQATSAPQRQARLQALREQLRGRVRDLLPVFDDARLPVETVIRRLQAQAARHGDLLAGLLPPVQNFDALLRTRQSREEQVSGLFNDAIDLFADEPTRASASEGHETGYQAHKMWINHLRQWSRCQDNAQRLGLEPQMLNAVADILITASYRLGLPLQLQKTMQREEVSGAQLHAIIGNFIAWLGYANIEEAQRPASRVQKGAAIFAATPRSTMLRLTKLDEQPVHAASRYVYDWLVALYTLANENAGYRHPQDVTDVDREQVIALIA
;
A
#
# COMPACT_ATOMS: atom_id res chain seq x y z
N MET A 1 1.79 7.42 31.41
CA MET A 1 1.25 8.30 30.34
C MET A 1 0.37 7.45 29.44
N THR A 2 -0.94 7.56 29.59
CA THR A 2 -1.90 6.91 28.68
C THR A 2 -1.71 7.53 27.29
N LYS A 3 -1.20 6.75 26.33
CA LYS A 3 -1.22 7.11 24.90
C LYS A 3 -2.65 7.54 24.58
N LEU A 4 -2.85 8.79 24.15
CA LEU A 4 -4.10 9.14 23.46
C LEU A 4 -4.21 8.16 22.29
N LEU A 5 -5.22 7.29 22.30
CA LEU A 5 -5.48 6.44 21.14
C LEU A 5 -5.70 7.36 19.93
N ASN A 6 -4.95 7.12 18.85
CA ASN A 6 -5.21 7.74 17.56
C ASN A 6 -6.67 7.44 17.16
N ALA A 7 -7.35 8.39 16.51
CA ALA A 7 -8.78 8.26 16.20
C ALA A 7 -9.07 6.99 15.38
N THR A 8 -8.19 6.67 14.42
CA THR A 8 -8.31 5.44 13.61
C THR A 8 -8.17 4.17 14.45
N GLN A 9 -7.32 4.19 15.47
CA GLN A 9 -7.13 3.04 16.37
C GLN A 9 -8.38 2.78 17.21
N ALA A 10 -9.05 3.84 17.69
CA ALA A 10 -10.32 3.72 18.39
C ALA A 10 -11.42 3.13 17.49
N VAL A 11 -11.44 3.47 16.20
CA VAL A 11 -12.35 2.85 15.21
C VAL A 11 -12.02 1.37 15.01
N ILE A 12 -10.74 0.99 14.92
CA ILE A 12 -10.31 -0.41 14.84
C ILE A 12 -10.81 -1.21 16.05
N GLU A 13 -10.68 -0.66 17.25
CA GLU A 13 -11.19 -1.29 18.48
C GLU A 13 -12.72 -1.42 18.46
N TRP A 14 -13.43 -0.39 17.99
CA TRP A 14 -14.87 -0.44 17.81
C TRP A 14 -15.29 -1.57 16.86
N VAL A 15 -14.65 -1.70 15.68
CA VAL A 15 -14.96 -2.79 14.74
C VAL A 15 -14.75 -4.16 15.38
N ASN A 16 -13.64 -4.35 16.10
CA ASN A 16 -13.33 -5.62 16.77
C ASN A 16 -14.30 -5.99 17.90
N ASN A 17 -14.90 -5.00 18.56
CA ASN A 17 -15.89 -5.22 19.60
C ASN A 17 -17.28 -5.49 18.99
N THR A 18 -17.70 -4.68 18.03
CA THR A 18 -19.03 -4.73 17.43
C THR A 18 -19.24 -5.96 16.55
N ARG A 19 -18.19 -6.42 15.84
CA ARG A 19 -18.26 -7.62 14.98
C ARG A 19 -18.65 -8.91 15.74
N ARG A 20 -18.48 -8.95 17.06
CA ARG A 20 -18.78 -10.14 17.89
C ARG A 20 -20.28 -10.49 17.91
N TYR A 21 -21.15 -9.52 17.65
CA TYR A 21 -22.60 -9.72 17.67
C TYR A 21 -23.31 -9.18 16.42
N ALA A 22 -22.71 -8.24 15.69
CA ALA A 22 -23.23 -7.75 14.40
C ALA A 22 -22.67 -8.58 13.24
N THR A 23 -23.39 -9.63 12.82
CA THR A 23 -22.96 -10.55 11.75
C THR A 23 -22.73 -9.84 10.41
N ARG A 24 -23.57 -8.85 10.08
CA ARG A 24 -23.38 -8.05 8.85
C ARG A 24 -22.05 -7.32 8.84
N LEU A 25 -21.64 -6.76 9.98
CA LEU A 25 -20.34 -6.11 10.10
C LEU A 25 -19.22 -7.17 10.04
N ASP A 26 -19.40 -8.33 10.68
CA ASP A 26 -18.41 -9.41 10.69
C ASP A 26 -18.10 -9.98 9.29
N ASP A 27 -19.09 -9.99 8.39
CA ASP A 27 -18.90 -10.41 7.00
C ASP A 27 -17.85 -9.56 6.26
N GLU A 28 -17.73 -8.28 6.61
CA GLU A 28 -16.80 -7.32 6.00
C GLU A 28 -15.63 -6.91 6.91
N ALA A 29 -15.68 -7.31 8.18
CA ALA A 29 -14.80 -6.78 9.23
C ALA A 29 -13.32 -6.98 8.93
N ASP A 30 -12.90 -8.13 8.40
CA ASP A 30 -11.48 -8.39 8.13
C ASP A 30 -10.95 -7.49 7.00
N ALA A 31 -11.73 -7.32 5.93
CA ALA A 31 -11.37 -6.43 4.83
C ALA A 31 -11.40 -4.95 5.23
N LEU A 32 -12.33 -4.57 6.12
CA LEU A 32 -12.40 -3.24 6.71
C LEU A 32 -11.20 -2.98 7.63
N LEU A 33 -10.88 -3.91 8.53
CA LEU A 33 -9.76 -3.82 9.46
C LEU A 33 -8.41 -3.71 8.75
N ALA A 34 -8.20 -4.43 7.64
CA ALA A 34 -6.98 -4.30 6.84
C ALA A 34 -6.75 -2.84 6.37
N GLN A 35 -7.84 -2.17 6.00
CA GLN A 35 -7.83 -0.83 5.41
C GLN A 35 -7.76 0.25 6.48
N LEU A 36 -8.43 0.03 7.61
CA LEU A 36 -8.27 0.86 8.80
C LEU A 36 -6.85 0.75 9.37
N THR A 37 -6.24 -0.43 9.36
CA THR A 37 -4.86 -0.63 9.82
C THR A 37 -3.86 0.10 8.92
N LEU A 38 -4.08 0.10 7.60
CA LEU A 38 -3.30 0.94 6.68
C LEU A 38 -3.50 2.44 6.96
N ALA A 39 -4.73 2.86 7.23
CA ALA A 39 -5.01 4.24 7.60
C ALA A 39 -4.37 4.64 8.95
N ALA A 40 -4.28 3.72 9.91
CA ALA A 40 -3.57 3.94 11.17
C ALA A 40 -2.06 4.10 10.94
N ALA A 41 -1.47 3.31 10.04
CA ALA A 41 -0.07 3.47 9.64
C ALA A 41 0.20 4.85 9.00
N ASP A 42 -0.68 5.29 8.10
CA ASP A 42 -0.61 6.62 7.48
C ASP A 42 -0.78 7.73 8.54
N GLU A 43 -1.65 7.55 9.54
CA GLU A 43 -1.84 8.50 10.65
C GLU A 43 -0.58 8.58 11.53
N SER A 44 0.03 7.44 11.85
CA SER A 44 1.30 7.34 12.59
C SER A 44 2.43 8.06 11.84
N ALA A 45 2.56 7.84 10.53
CA ALA A 45 3.54 8.52 9.69
C ALA A 45 3.32 10.06 9.65
N LEU A 46 2.07 10.51 9.51
CA LEU A 46 1.74 11.95 9.55
C LEU A 46 2.05 12.58 10.92
N ASN A 47 1.82 11.85 12.01
CA ASN A 47 2.16 12.32 13.37
C ASN A 47 3.68 12.42 13.54
N ALA A 48 4.45 11.45 13.04
CA ALA A 48 5.91 11.50 13.02
C ALA A 48 6.45 12.66 12.15
N ALA A 49 5.82 12.89 10.99
CA ALA A 49 6.12 14.04 10.15
C ALA A 49 5.83 15.36 10.90
N CYS A 50 4.70 15.49 11.61
CA CYS A 50 4.42 16.68 12.41
C CYS A 50 5.47 16.95 13.49
N ALA A 51 6.02 15.90 14.11
CA ALA A 51 6.99 16.01 15.20
C ALA A 51 8.45 16.26 14.74
N SER A 52 8.74 16.09 13.45
CA SER A 52 10.08 16.25 12.88
C SER A 52 10.28 17.62 12.21
N HIS A 53 11.53 17.95 11.89
CA HIS A 53 11.92 19.15 11.17
C HIS A 53 11.38 19.18 9.72
N GLY A 54 11.37 20.38 9.14
CA GLY A 54 11.13 20.53 7.71
C GLY A 54 12.21 19.79 6.91
N CYS A 55 11.91 19.31 5.71
CA CYS A 55 12.87 18.59 4.90
C CYS A 55 12.73 18.90 3.41
N VAL A 56 13.84 19.19 2.74
CA VAL A 56 13.94 19.24 1.28
C VAL A 56 14.76 18.05 0.80
N GLY A 57 14.18 17.22 -0.06
CA GLY A 57 14.90 16.11 -0.67
C GLY A 57 15.45 16.46 -2.04
N LEU A 58 16.71 16.10 -2.30
CA LEU A 58 17.32 16.14 -3.62
C LEU A 58 17.23 14.74 -4.24
N TYR A 59 16.66 14.62 -5.43
CA TYR A 59 16.46 13.33 -6.09
C TYR A 59 16.73 13.43 -7.60
N GLY A 60 17.46 12.47 -8.15
CA GLY A 60 17.74 12.40 -9.58
C GLY A 60 19.15 11.90 -9.89
N TYR A 61 19.41 11.69 -11.19
CA TYR A 61 20.62 11.05 -11.68
C TYR A 61 21.82 11.99 -11.78
N SER A 62 21.63 13.32 -11.80
CA SER A 62 22.74 14.27 -11.91
C SER A 62 23.38 14.55 -10.55
N GLN A 63 24.45 13.83 -10.22
CA GLN A 63 25.22 14.06 -8.98
C GLN A 63 25.82 15.48 -8.95
N SER A 64 26.35 15.96 -10.07
CA SER A 64 26.93 17.31 -10.14
C SER A 64 25.89 18.41 -9.89
N ALA A 65 24.64 18.23 -10.34
CA ALA A 65 23.54 19.14 -10.02
C ALA A 65 23.19 19.11 -8.52
N LYS A 66 23.12 17.93 -7.91
CA LYS A 66 22.88 17.79 -6.46
C LYS A 66 24.00 18.41 -5.63
N ALA A 67 25.26 18.16 -5.99
CA ALA A 67 26.43 18.77 -5.37
C ALA A 67 26.36 20.31 -5.44
N HIS A 68 26.01 20.87 -6.61
CA HIS A 68 25.86 22.31 -6.77
C HIS A 68 24.80 22.91 -5.82
N LEU A 69 23.65 22.24 -5.68
CA LEU A 69 22.61 22.66 -4.74
C LEU A 69 23.05 22.51 -3.28
N LEU A 70 23.68 21.39 -2.91
CA LEU A 70 24.20 21.16 -1.55
C LEU A 70 25.25 22.21 -1.15
N THR A 71 26.19 22.52 -2.04
CA THR A 71 27.19 23.58 -1.80
C THR A 71 26.51 24.93 -1.59
N THR A 72 25.43 25.23 -2.30
CA THR A 72 24.77 26.52 -2.16
C THR A 72 23.88 26.60 -0.91
N LEU A 73 23.21 25.50 -0.57
CA LEU A 73 22.26 25.46 0.53
C LEU A 73 22.93 25.22 1.89
N CYS A 74 24.07 24.51 1.94
CA CYS A 74 24.79 24.20 3.18
C CYS A 74 26.27 24.64 3.19
N GLY A 75 26.81 25.17 2.09
CA GLY A 75 28.20 25.57 2.04
C GLY A 75 28.47 26.90 2.76
N ASN A 76 29.71 27.08 3.20
CA ASN A 76 30.22 28.36 3.69
C ASN A 76 30.54 29.33 2.53
N GLU A 77 31.00 30.54 2.86
CA GLU A 77 31.38 31.57 1.86
C GLU A 77 32.46 31.11 0.87
N ASN A 78 33.27 30.12 1.26
CA ASN A 78 34.32 29.52 0.43
C ASN A 78 33.84 28.33 -0.41
N GLY A 79 32.54 28.00 -0.36
CA GLY A 79 31.93 26.88 -1.09
C GLY A 79 32.27 25.50 -0.51
N LYS A 80 32.77 25.42 0.72
CA LYS A 80 33.00 24.15 1.44
C LYS A 80 31.79 23.77 2.27
N LEU A 81 31.45 22.48 2.30
CA LEU A 81 30.36 21.95 3.10
C LEU A 81 30.97 21.26 4.33
N GLU A 82 31.11 22.00 5.41
CA GLU A 82 31.76 21.54 6.64
C GLU A 82 30.80 20.69 7.47
N ILE A 83 31.20 19.43 7.71
CA ILE A 83 30.53 18.51 8.63
C ILE A 83 31.18 18.63 10.01
N ILE A 84 30.35 18.94 11.01
CA ILE A 84 30.77 19.06 12.40
C ILE A 84 30.91 17.66 13.00
N THR A 85 32.09 17.38 13.56
CA THR A 85 32.31 16.23 14.45
C THR A 85 32.96 16.70 15.75
N PRO A 86 32.90 15.92 16.85
CA PRO A 86 33.42 16.35 18.15
C PRO A 86 34.90 16.75 18.14
N ASP A 87 35.72 16.13 17.29
CA ASP A 87 37.18 16.34 17.28
C ASP A 87 37.63 17.35 16.22
N ARG A 88 37.10 17.29 15.00
CA ARG A 88 37.42 18.22 13.90
C ARG A 88 36.32 18.31 12.85
N ASN A 89 36.29 19.41 12.09
CA ASN A 89 35.37 19.55 10.97
C ASN A 89 35.97 18.92 9.70
N TYR A 90 35.09 18.39 8.85
CA TYR A 90 35.47 17.80 7.57
C TYR A 90 34.64 18.38 6.44
N ASP A 91 35.30 18.90 5.41
CA ASP A 91 34.62 19.25 4.17
C ASP A 91 34.12 17.96 3.46
N TYR A 92 32.81 17.88 3.24
CA TYR A 92 32.13 16.73 2.70
C TYR A 92 32.63 16.35 1.30
N PHE A 93 32.86 17.34 0.43
CA PHE A 93 33.23 17.08 -0.97
C PHE A 93 34.71 16.75 -1.18
N SER A 94 35.55 16.85 -0.16
CA SER A 94 36.99 16.53 -0.26
C SER A 94 37.41 15.39 0.67
N HIS A 95 36.83 15.30 1.87
CA HIS A 95 37.24 14.31 2.87
C HIS A 95 36.28 13.12 3.01
N ILE A 96 34.97 13.30 2.75
CA ILE A 96 33.96 12.25 2.99
C ILE A 96 33.48 11.60 1.68
N ASN A 97 33.07 12.40 0.70
CA ASN A 97 32.59 11.93 -0.60
C ASN A 97 33.16 12.76 -1.76
N PRO A 98 34.44 12.54 -2.12
CA PRO A 98 35.07 13.24 -3.23
C PRO A 98 34.30 13.11 -4.53
N GLY A 99 34.06 14.24 -5.19
CA GLY A 99 33.32 14.27 -6.46
C GLY A 99 31.83 13.94 -6.33
N HIS A 100 31.31 13.81 -5.09
CA HIS A 100 29.92 13.47 -4.80
C HIS A 100 29.47 12.20 -5.53
N ALA A 101 30.22 11.12 -5.35
CA ALA A 101 29.86 9.83 -5.92
C ALA A 101 28.49 9.35 -5.40
N PRO A 102 27.72 8.59 -6.20
CA PRO A 102 26.43 8.06 -5.79
C PRO A 102 26.53 7.24 -4.49
N ALA A 103 25.71 7.58 -3.51
CA ALA A 103 25.69 6.94 -2.20
C ALA A 103 24.88 5.63 -2.19
N ASN A 104 25.18 4.78 -1.20
CA ASN A 104 24.50 3.51 -0.88
C ASN A 104 23.27 3.68 0.03
N MET A 105 23.07 4.89 0.53
CA MET A 105 22.05 5.27 1.51
C MET A 105 21.72 6.75 1.34
N ALA A 106 20.63 7.20 1.94
CA ALA A 106 20.29 8.61 1.93
C ALA A 106 21.20 9.36 2.91
N ILE A 107 21.53 10.61 2.59
CA ILE A 107 22.38 11.45 3.44
C ILE A 107 21.57 12.64 3.90
N ARG A 108 21.31 12.71 5.21
CA ARG A 108 20.62 13.83 5.83
C ARG A 108 21.63 14.83 6.37
N PHE A 109 21.52 16.06 5.92
CA PHE A 109 22.28 17.21 6.42
C PHE A 109 21.36 18.02 7.33
N THR A 110 21.74 18.14 8.60
CA THR A 110 20.94 18.83 9.62
C THR A 110 21.80 19.80 10.43
N ARG A 111 21.18 20.83 11.01
CA ARG A 111 21.85 21.72 11.98
C ARG A 111 21.82 21.16 13.40
N ASP A 112 21.03 20.12 13.64
CA ASP A 112 20.96 19.49 14.95
C ASP A 112 22.23 18.70 15.26
N ILE A 113 22.74 18.89 16.47
CA ILE A 113 23.91 18.15 16.95
C ILE A 113 23.48 16.71 17.25
N CYS A 114 23.95 15.77 16.42
CA CYS A 114 23.52 14.38 16.47
C CYS A 114 24.17 13.56 17.59
N SER A 115 25.40 13.93 18.00
CA SER A 115 26.12 13.29 19.08
C SER A 115 27.14 14.25 19.68
N ASN A 116 27.23 14.27 21.02
CA ASN A 116 28.30 14.95 21.75
C ASN A 116 29.41 13.97 22.18
N GLU A 117 29.26 12.68 21.88
CA GLU A 117 30.23 11.66 22.26
C GLU A 117 31.28 11.48 21.16
N SER A 118 32.55 11.69 21.51
CA SER A 118 33.66 11.61 20.55
C SER A 118 33.90 10.19 20.00
N GLY A 119 33.56 9.15 20.76
CA GLY A 119 33.76 7.76 20.35
C GLY A 119 32.86 7.31 19.18
N TRP A 120 31.61 7.77 19.16
CA TRP A 120 30.61 7.37 18.16
C TRP A 120 29.82 8.59 17.67
N PRO A 121 30.45 9.44 16.84
CA PRO A 121 29.85 10.70 16.42
C PRO A 121 28.79 10.53 15.33
N LEU A 122 28.77 9.41 14.61
CA LEU A 122 27.84 9.18 13.50
C LEU A 122 26.52 8.58 13.98
N ARG A 123 25.41 9.00 13.36
CA ARG A 123 24.09 8.38 13.52
C ARG A 123 23.66 7.72 12.23
N LEU A 124 23.40 6.41 12.30
CA LEU A 124 22.90 5.59 11.21
C LEU A 124 21.46 5.21 11.52
N ARG A 125 20.52 5.53 10.62
CA ARG A 125 19.15 5.05 10.73
C ARG A 125 18.99 3.77 9.92
N LEU A 126 18.50 2.73 10.56
CA LEU A 126 18.38 1.40 9.97
C LEU A 126 17.08 1.22 9.21
N ILE A 127 17.10 0.23 8.33
CA ILE A 127 15.93 -0.39 7.71
C ILE A 127 15.26 -1.30 8.75
N SER A 128 13.93 -1.21 8.91
CA SER A 128 13.18 -2.11 9.78
C SER A 128 12.99 -3.51 9.17
N GLU A 129 12.56 -4.50 9.95
CA GLU A 129 12.27 -5.85 9.41
C GLU A 129 11.18 -5.77 8.32
N ALA A 130 10.16 -4.94 8.51
CA ALA A 130 9.09 -4.73 7.55
C ALA A 130 9.56 -4.03 6.27
N GLU A 131 10.40 -3.02 6.40
CA GLU A 131 11.01 -2.33 5.26
C GLU A 131 11.93 -3.26 4.47
N LEU A 132 12.66 -4.15 5.16
CA LEU A 132 13.47 -5.18 4.53
C LEU A 132 12.60 -6.13 3.69
N VAL A 133 11.41 -6.52 4.15
CA VAL A 133 10.44 -7.30 3.35
C VAL A 133 10.05 -6.54 2.08
N GLN A 134 9.80 -5.22 2.16
CA GLN A 134 9.48 -4.41 0.97
C GLN A 134 10.63 -4.40 -0.04
N ILE A 135 11.88 -4.29 0.41
CA ILE A 135 13.06 -4.35 -0.48
C ILE A 135 13.13 -5.70 -1.20
N PHE A 136 12.86 -6.80 -0.50
CA PHE A 136 12.84 -8.13 -1.10
C PHE A 136 11.70 -8.30 -2.11
N ILE A 137 10.51 -7.76 -1.83
CA ILE A 137 9.40 -7.70 -2.79
C ILE A 137 9.79 -6.89 -4.04
N ALA A 138 10.47 -5.75 -3.86
CA ALA A 138 10.95 -4.93 -4.97
C ALA A 138 11.94 -5.69 -5.84
N TRP A 139 12.88 -6.42 -5.22
CA TRP A 139 13.81 -7.29 -5.92
C TRP A 139 13.08 -8.38 -6.72
N THR A 140 12.20 -9.16 -6.08
CA THR A 140 11.61 -10.34 -6.70
C THR A 140 10.53 -10.01 -7.72
N SER A 141 9.83 -8.88 -7.56
CA SER A 141 8.83 -8.40 -8.54
C SER A 141 9.44 -8.07 -9.89
N SER A 142 10.72 -7.69 -9.92
CA SER A 142 11.48 -7.45 -11.15
C SER A 142 12.03 -8.74 -11.81
N SER A 143 12.00 -9.86 -11.09
CA SER A 143 12.56 -11.14 -11.53
C SER A 143 11.48 -12.06 -12.14
N PRO A 144 11.70 -12.63 -13.34
CA PRO A 144 10.74 -13.55 -13.95
C PRO A 144 10.71 -14.94 -13.27
N VAL A 145 11.64 -15.22 -12.36
CA VAL A 145 11.84 -16.55 -11.74
C VAL A 145 10.85 -16.81 -10.60
N CYS A 146 10.31 -15.77 -9.94
CA CYS A 146 9.44 -15.94 -8.78
C CYS A 146 8.02 -16.36 -9.18
N ARG A 147 7.68 -17.63 -8.94
CA ARG A 147 6.31 -18.14 -9.11
C ARG A 147 5.45 -17.71 -7.93
N GLN A 148 4.23 -17.27 -8.20
CA GLN A 148 3.29 -16.93 -7.14
C GLN A 148 2.74 -18.18 -6.45
N VAL A 149 2.63 -18.11 -5.11
CA VAL A 149 1.98 -19.15 -4.30
C VAL A 149 0.46 -19.00 -4.42
N GLU A 150 -0.26 -20.12 -4.50
CA GLU A 150 -1.72 -20.07 -4.58
C GLU A 150 -2.34 -19.59 -3.27
N LYS A 151 -3.42 -18.79 -3.36
CA LYS A 151 -4.13 -18.25 -2.18
C LYS A 151 -4.54 -19.34 -1.18
N SER A 152 -5.00 -20.49 -1.67
CA SER A 152 -5.40 -21.66 -0.85
C SER A 152 -4.25 -22.20 0.03
N ILE A 153 -3.02 -22.17 -0.49
CA ILE A 153 -1.82 -22.61 0.24
C ILE A 153 -1.49 -21.57 1.31
N ILE A 154 -1.56 -20.28 0.97
CA ILE A 154 -1.33 -19.17 1.90
C ILE A 154 -2.29 -19.27 3.08
N THR A 155 -3.60 -19.39 2.82
CA THR A 155 -4.61 -19.47 3.89
C THR A 155 -4.43 -20.71 4.76
N SER A 156 -4.17 -21.88 4.16
CA SER A 156 -3.91 -23.12 4.91
C SER A 156 -2.71 -23.02 5.85
N ARG A 157 -1.63 -22.35 5.43
CA ARG A 157 -0.44 -22.17 6.26
C ARG A 157 -0.63 -21.15 7.37
N LEU A 158 -1.33 -20.05 7.07
CA LEU A 158 -1.70 -19.07 8.08
C LEU A 158 -2.51 -19.71 9.20
N GLU A 159 -3.47 -20.59 8.87
CA GLU A 159 -4.22 -21.37 9.86
C GLU A 159 -3.31 -22.25 10.72
N LYS A 160 -2.38 -23.00 10.11
CA LYS A 160 -1.42 -23.85 10.84
C LYS A 160 -0.56 -23.04 11.81
N TRP A 161 -0.06 -21.88 11.37
CA TRP A 161 0.79 -21.01 12.18
C TRP A 161 0.07 -20.28 13.31
N GLN A 162 -1.28 -20.26 13.33
CA GLN A 162 -2.01 -19.75 14.50
C GLN A 162 -1.65 -20.50 15.78
N SER A 163 -1.34 -21.79 15.68
CA SER A 163 -0.89 -22.61 16.82
C SER A 163 0.51 -22.25 17.35
N LEU A 164 1.30 -21.50 16.57
CA LEU A 164 2.66 -21.08 16.92
C LEU A 164 2.73 -19.69 17.56
N ARG A 165 1.57 -19.08 17.85
CA ARG A 165 1.49 -17.78 18.50
C ARG A 165 2.16 -17.80 19.88
N GLN A 166 2.97 -16.80 20.11
CA GLN A 166 3.61 -16.53 21.39
C GLN A 166 2.62 -15.79 22.33
N PRO A 167 2.73 -15.99 23.65
CA PRO A 167 1.86 -15.34 24.63
C PRO A 167 2.08 -13.82 24.72
N GLN A 168 3.27 -13.35 24.33
CA GLN A 168 3.61 -11.94 24.25
C GLN A 168 3.94 -11.56 22.81
N PRO A 169 3.63 -10.32 22.37
CA PRO A 169 4.06 -9.81 21.08
C PRO A 169 5.57 -9.96 20.90
N VAL A 170 5.97 -10.44 19.74
CA VAL A 170 7.38 -10.61 19.39
C VAL A 170 7.86 -9.34 18.67
N PRO A 171 8.95 -8.68 19.12
CA PRO A 171 9.50 -7.53 18.43
C PRO A 171 9.87 -7.83 16.97
N GLY A 172 9.80 -6.79 16.14
CA GLY A 172 10.26 -6.81 14.74
C GLY A 172 9.23 -6.26 13.75
N VAL A 173 7.97 -6.65 13.89
CA VAL A 173 6.88 -6.24 12.98
C VAL A 173 5.59 -5.96 13.74
N THR A 174 4.91 -4.88 13.36
CA THR A 174 3.60 -4.46 13.85
C THR A 174 2.50 -4.70 12.80
N ALA A 175 1.22 -4.67 13.23
CA ALA A 175 0.10 -4.80 12.30
C ALA A 175 0.06 -3.66 11.25
N GLU A 176 0.39 -2.43 11.67
CA GLU A 176 0.52 -1.25 10.80
C GLU A 176 1.59 -1.49 9.72
N GLU A 177 2.75 -2.02 10.09
CA GLU A 177 3.82 -2.37 9.15
C GLU A 177 3.43 -3.50 8.18
N VAL A 178 2.65 -4.49 8.61
CA VAL A 178 2.12 -5.50 7.68
C VAL A 178 1.17 -4.85 6.66
N ALA A 179 0.38 -3.86 7.06
CA ALA A 179 -0.51 -3.14 6.16
C ALA A 179 0.28 -2.28 5.15
N THR A 180 1.39 -1.66 5.55
CA THR A 180 2.26 -0.93 4.61
C THR A 180 2.95 -1.88 3.62
N ILE A 181 3.39 -3.06 4.07
CA ILE A 181 3.89 -4.14 3.19
C ILE A 181 2.81 -4.56 2.18
N ALA A 182 1.56 -4.76 2.63
CA ALA A 182 0.45 -5.13 1.75
C ALA A 182 0.20 -4.07 0.66
N SER A 183 0.20 -2.79 1.05
CA SER A 183 0.08 -1.65 0.12
C SER A 183 1.25 -1.61 -0.88
N PHE A 184 2.48 -1.77 -0.39
CA PHE A 184 3.68 -1.80 -1.23
C PHE A 184 3.66 -2.98 -2.23
N TRP A 185 3.32 -4.19 -1.77
CA TRP A 185 3.20 -5.38 -2.61
C TRP A 185 2.21 -5.19 -3.77
N ARG A 186 1.07 -4.55 -3.51
CA ARG A 186 0.09 -4.20 -4.56
C ARG A 186 0.66 -3.20 -5.55
N SER A 187 1.45 -2.23 -5.10
CA SER A 187 2.06 -1.24 -6.00
C SER A 187 3.13 -1.83 -6.94
N CYS A 188 3.81 -2.90 -6.51
CA CYS A 188 4.84 -3.56 -7.32
C CYS A 188 4.28 -4.54 -8.36
N LEU A 189 3.06 -5.07 -8.16
CA LEU A 189 2.51 -6.15 -8.98
C LEU A 189 1.30 -5.69 -9.81
N PRO A 190 1.18 -6.09 -11.09
CA PRO A 190 -0.04 -5.89 -11.86
C PRO A 190 -1.26 -6.54 -11.20
N SER A 191 -2.45 -5.97 -11.38
CA SER A 191 -3.68 -6.43 -10.71
C SER A 191 -3.99 -7.92 -10.93
N ALA A 192 -3.65 -8.48 -12.10
CA ALA A 192 -3.85 -9.90 -12.42
C ALA A 192 -3.02 -10.86 -11.53
N ARG A 193 -1.96 -10.36 -10.91
CA ARG A 193 -1.05 -11.09 -10.01
C ARG A 193 -1.35 -10.84 -8.53
N GLN A 194 -2.33 -9.99 -8.21
CA GLN A 194 -2.68 -9.62 -6.84
C GLN A 194 -3.69 -10.60 -6.22
N HIS A 195 -3.28 -11.85 -6.00
CA HIS A 195 -4.16 -12.92 -5.52
C HIS A 195 -4.45 -12.90 -4.00
N ILE A 196 -3.72 -12.10 -3.21
CA ILE A 196 -3.93 -11.93 -1.76
C ILE A 196 -4.91 -10.77 -1.52
N ASP A 197 -6.10 -11.09 -0.99
CA ASP A 197 -7.15 -10.12 -0.68
C ASP A 197 -6.95 -9.45 0.68
N ASP A 198 -7.77 -8.43 0.97
CA ASP A 198 -7.68 -7.66 2.21
C ASP A 198 -7.87 -8.54 3.46
N ALA A 199 -8.79 -9.51 3.42
CA ALA A 199 -9.02 -10.41 4.56
C ALA A 199 -7.79 -11.29 4.86
N THR A 200 -7.12 -11.82 3.82
CA THR A 200 -5.88 -12.59 4.02
C THR A 200 -4.76 -11.70 4.57
N TRP A 201 -4.65 -10.45 4.10
CA TRP A 201 -3.70 -9.48 4.69
C TRP A 201 -4.01 -9.14 6.14
N GLN A 202 -5.29 -9.07 6.52
CA GLN A 202 -5.67 -8.90 7.92
C GLN A 202 -5.25 -10.11 8.78
N HIS A 203 -5.32 -11.32 8.24
CA HIS A 203 -4.79 -12.50 8.93
C HIS A 203 -3.28 -12.39 9.15
N PHE A 204 -2.50 -11.96 8.15
CA PHE A 204 -1.08 -11.67 8.34
C PHE A 204 -0.86 -10.59 9.42
N ALA A 205 -1.59 -9.47 9.35
CA ALA A 205 -1.45 -8.36 10.29
C ALA A 205 -1.78 -8.76 11.74
N SER A 206 -2.73 -9.67 11.93
CA SER A 206 -3.07 -10.19 13.26
C SER A 206 -2.09 -11.25 13.78
N LEU A 207 -1.46 -12.02 12.89
CA LEU A 207 -0.64 -13.19 13.24
C LEU A 207 0.84 -12.85 13.40
N LEU A 208 1.42 -12.14 12.44
CA LEU A 208 2.87 -11.95 12.35
C LEU A 208 3.51 -11.23 13.55
N PRO A 209 2.86 -10.22 14.18
CA PRO A 209 3.37 -9.62 15.40
C PRO A 209 3.44 -10.58 16.60
N ALA A 210 2.80 -11.75 16.51
CA ALA A 210 2.70 -12.73 17.60
C ALA A 210 3.48 -14.03 17.32
N VAL A 211 4.30 -14.12 16.26
CA VAL A 211 5.09 -15.31 15.95
C VAL A 211 6.59 -15.00 15.92
N ASP A 212 7.42 -16.02 16.07
CA ASP A 212 8.89 -15.88 16.09
C ASP A 212 9.47 -15.53 14.70
N LEU A 213 10.73 -15.09 14.68
CA LEU A 213 11.41 -14.66 13.45
C LEU A 213 11.44 -15.76 12.39
N THR A 214 11.63 -17.02 12.79
CA THR A 214 11.65 -18.16 11.87
C THR A 214 10.30 -18.35 11.21
N THR A 215 9.19 -18.31 11.95
CA THR A 215 7.85 -18.41 11.36
C THR A 215 7.55 -17.21 10.47
N ARG A 216 7.96 -15.99 10.85
CA ARG A 216 7.83 -14.80 9.99
C ARG A 216 8.57 -14.96 8.66
N ALA A 217 9.79 -15.53 8.68
CA ALA A 217 10.55 -15.79 7.46
C ALA A 217 9.80 -16.69 6.48
N HIS A 218 9.19 -17.77 6.97
CA HIS A 218 8.38 -18.68 6.15
C HIS A 218 7.09 -18.01 5.65
N ALA A 219 6.50 -17.10 6.44
CA ALA A 219 5.34 -16.33 6.01
C ALA A 219 5.69 -15.34 4.90
N TRP A 220 6.81 -14.63 5.03
CA TRP A 220 7.30 -13.72 4.00
C TRP A 220 7.78 -14.43 2.73
N ALA A 221 8.29 -15.65 2.87
CA ALA A 221 8.66 -16.48 1.73
C ALA A 221 7.52 -16.70 0.72
N LEU A 222 6.27 -16.65 1.17
CA LEU A 222 5.08 -16.73 0.32
C LEU A 222 5.01 -15.59 -0.71
N LEU A 223 5.56 -14.40 -0.38
CA LEU A 223 5.49 -13.21 -1.23
C LEU A 223 6.49 -13.25 -2.40
N TRP A 224 7.52 -14.09 -2.32
CA TRP A 224 8.55 -14.26 -3.34
C TRP A 224 8.72 -15.71 -3.81
N GLY A 225 7.65 -16.52 -3.71
CA GLY A 225 7.60 -17.85 -4.33
C GLY A 225 8.49 -18.90 -3.67
N GLU A 226 8.70 -18.78 -2.36
CA GLU A 226 9.35 -19.78 -1.50
C GLU A 226 10.77 -20.15 -1.93
N GLN A 227 11.49 -19.22 -2.55
CA GLN A 227 12.89 -19.44 -2.92
C GLN A 227 13.75 -19.51 -1.64
N PRO A 228 14.43 -20.64 -1.37
CA PRO A 228 15.15 -20.83 -0.11
C PRO A 228 16.36 -19.89 0.01
N GLU A 229 17.07 -19.60 -1.08
CA GLU A 229 18.23 -18.71 -1.08
C GLU A 229 17.83 -17.28 -0.73
N ILE A 230 16.73 -16.79 -1.29
CA ILE A 230 16.18 -15.46 -1.01
C ILE A 230 15.73 -15.37 0.44
N THR A 231 15.02 -16.41 0.91
CA THR A 231 14.51 -16.46 2.29
C THR A 231 15.65 -16.53 3.31
N GLN A 232 16.73 -17.25 3.01
CA GLN A 232 17.91 -17.32 3.86
C GLN A 232 18.66 -15.99 3.91
N GLN A 233 18.79 -15.28 2.78
CA GLN A 233 19.39 -13.94 2.75
C GLN A 233 18.59 -12.94 3.59
N TRP A 234 17.26 -12.94 3.45
CA TRP A 234 16.38 -12.12 4.28
C TRP A 234 16.54 -12.46 5.76
N LEU A 235 16.54 -13.75 6.09
CA LEU A 235 16.67 -14.22 7.46
C LEU A 235 18.01 -13.81 8.09
N ALA A 236 19.11 -13.88 7.35
CA ALA A 236 20.42 -13.45 7.83
C ALA A 236 20.42 -11.96 8.22
N LEU A 237 19.86 -11.09 7.38
CA LEU A 237 19.75 -9.66 7.65
C LEU A 237 18.77 -9.35 8.80
N ALA A 238 17.65 -10.07 8.88
CA ALA A 238 16.69 -9.90 9.97
C ALA A 238 17.26 -10.33 11.33
N HIS A 239 18.12 -11.36 11.38
CA HIS A 239 18.85 -11.70 12.61
C HIS A 239 19.78 -10.59 13.07
N MET A 240 20.43 -9.87 12.14
CA MET A 240 21.28 -8.72 12.49
C MET A 240 20.45 -7.58 13.10
N LEU A 241 19.25 -7.32 12.56
CA LEU A 241 18.30 -6.37 13.17
C LEU A 241 17.80 -6.82 14.55
N GLN A 242 17.63 -8.13 14.76
CA GLN A 242 17.28 -8.67 16.06
C GLN A 242 18.42 -8.50 17.07
N GLN A 243 19.68 -8.67 16.64
CA GLN A 243 20.87 -8.45 17.49
C GLN A 243 21.02 -6.99 17.94
N THR A 244 20.61 -6.03 17.11
CA THR A 244 20.57 -4.60 17.51
C THR A 244 19.37 -4.25 18.40
N GLY A 245 18.48 -5.22 18.67
CA GLY A 245 17.26 -5.01 19.46
C GLY A 245 16.15 -4.29 18.69
N HIS A 246 16.15 -4.36 17.36
CA HIS A 246 15.21 -3.68 16.46
C HIS A 246 15.13 -2.16 16.68
N VAL A 247 16.25 -1.53 17.03
CA VAL A 247 16.33 -0.07 17.14
C VAL A 247 16.31 0.59 15.76
N GLU A 248 15.76 1.81 15.69
CA GLU A 248 15.76 2.61 14.47
C GLU A 248 17.12 3.28 14.21
N GLU A 249 17.93 3.49 15.24
CA GLU A 249 19.17 4.28 15.15
C GLU A 249 20.35 3.57 15.83
N LEU A 250 21.52 3.64 15.18
CA LEU A 250 22.81 3.21 15.70
C LEU A 250 23.77 4.38 15.80
N ALA A 251 24.59 4.40 16.85
CA ALA A 251 25.80 5.20 16.94
C ALA A 251 26.96 4.42 16.32
N ALA A 252 27.74 5.08 15.46
CA ALA A 252 28.83 4.45 14.74
C ALA A 252 30.11 5.30 14.77
N PRO A 253 31.29 4.67 14.62
CA PRO A 253 32.57 5.37 14.65
C PRO A 253 32.79 6.18 13.36
N LEU A 254 33.52 7.29 13.47
CA LEU A 254 33.88 8.14 12.32
C LEU A 254 34.72 7.43 11.26
N SER A 255 35.42 6.35 11.66
CA SER A 255 36.24 5.52 10.77
C SER A 255 35.48 4.90 9.60
N LEU A 256 34.14 4.89 9.66
CA LEU A 256 33.28 4.52 8.53
C LEU A 256 33.33 5.49 7.35
N LEU A 257 33.66 6.76 7.60
CA LEU A 257 33.65 7.81 6.59
C LEU A 257 35.04 8.33 6.26
N VAL A 258 35.93 8.39 7.26
CA VAL A 258 37.26 8.97 7.12
C VAL A 258 38.29 8.13 7.88
N ASP A 259 39.43 7.87 7.26
CA ASP A 259 40.54 7.16 7.87
C ASP A 259 41.32 8.03 8.88
N HIS A 260 42.35 7.44 9.50
CA HIS A 260 43.21 8.12 10.47
C HIS A 260 43.99 9.31 9.86
N PHE A 261 44.18 9.36 8.54
CA PHE A 261 44.86 10.43 7.84
C PHE A 261 43.92 11.56 7.40
N GLY A 262 42.61 11.40 7.56
CA GLY A 262 41.64 12.36 7.05
C GLY A 262 41.23 12.12 5.60
N LEU A 263 41.56 10.95 5.05
CA LEU A 263 41.17 10.55 3.71
C LEU A 263 39.85 9.76 3.74
N PRO A 264 39.06 9.83 2.66
CA PRO A 264 37.78 9.11 2.59
C PRO A 264 37.98 7.60 2.83
N ALA A 265 37.17 7.05 3.71
CA ALA A 265 37.13 5.61 3.93
C ALA A 265 36.55 4.90 2.71
N GLU A 266 37.18 3.79 2.32
CA GLU A 266 36.67 2.94 1.26
C GLU A 266 35.54 2.05 1.81
N ASN A 267 34.56 1.72 0.96
CA ASN A 267 33.63 0.61 1.14
C ASN A 267 32.31 0.79 1.93
N PHE A 268 32.04 1.96 2.54
CA PHE A 268 30.77 2.18 3.26
C PHE A 268 29.75 3.05 2.49
N LEU A 269 30.14 4.28 2.17
CA LEU A 269 29.21 5.32 1.73
C LEU A 269 28.78 5.20 0.26
N THR A 270 29.69 4.83 -0.65
CA THR A 270 29.53 5.00 -2.11
C THR A 270 29.27 3.68 -2.84
N GLN A 271 28.57 3.71 -3.97
CA GLN A 271 28.24 2.49 -4.75
C GLN A 271 29.46 1.79 -5.35
N MET A 272 30.57 2.51 -5.55
CA MET A 272 31.82 1.93 -6.06
C MET A 272 32.50 1.00 -5.04
N ALA A 273 32.18 1.12 -3.75
CA ALA A 273 32.56 0.21 -2.68
C ALA A 273 32.29 -1.27 -2.98
N LEU A 274 31.18 -1.53 -3.66
CA LEU A 274 30.58 -2.86 -3.76
C LEU A 274 31.27 -3.75 -4.79
N THR A 275 32.32 -3.27 -5.45
CA THR A 275 33.12 -4.02 -6.44
C THR A 275 34.50 -4.42 -5.92
N ALA A 276 34.93 -3.93 -4.75
CA ALA A 276 36.19 -4.31 -4.11
C ALA A 276 36.01 -5.55 -3.22
N SER A 277 36.99 -6.46 -3.26
CA SER A 277 36.92 -7.84 -2.75
C SER A 277 36.70 -8.00 -1.23
N ASP A 278 36.08 -9.15 -0.87
CA ASP A 278 35.90 -9.83 0.44
C ASP A 278 36.96 -9.55 1.53
N THR A 279 37.00 -8.34 2.07
CA THR A 279 37.59 -8.11 3.41
C THR A 279 36.44 -7.91 4.37
N GLN A 280 36.01 -9.02 4.99
CA GLN A 280 35.05 -9.02 6.08
C GLN A 280 35.64 -8.25 7.27
N SER A 281 35.44 -6.93 7.26
CA SER A 281 35.75 -6.06 8.38
C SER A 281 34.49 -5.93 9.23
N ASP A 282 34.63 -6.25 10.50
CA ASP A 282 33.59 -6.03 11.49
C ASP A 282 33.72 -4.63 12.08
N VAL A 283 32.59 -3.98 12.28
CA VAL A 283 32.49 -2.64 12.88
C VAL A 283 31.67 -2.72 14.15
N VAL A 284 32.21 -2.11 15.21
CA VAL A 284 31.53 -2.00 16.49
C VAL A 284 30.62 -0.79 16.47
N VAL A 285 29.33 -1.01 16.74
CA VAL A 285 28.27 -0.01 16.76
C VAL A 285 27.45 -0.12 18.04
N HIS A 286 26.77 0.97 18.41
CA HIS A 286 25.92 1.02 19.61
C HIS A 286 24.47 1.28 19.24
N PRO A 287 23.55 0.37 19.55
CA PRO A 287 22.12 0.63 19.43
C PRO A 287 21.70 1.83 20.28
N VAL A 288 20.86 2.72 19.73
CA VAL A 288 20.39 3.93 20.40
C VAL A 288 18.91 3.77 20.74
N LYS A 289 18.56 3.95 22.02
CA LYS A 289 17.16 3.93 22.47
C LYS A 289 16.90 5.11 23.39
N GLU A 290 15.94 5.96 23.04
CA GLU A 290 15.60 7.18 23.81
C GLU A 290 16.83 8.06 24.08
N GLY A 291 17.73 8.18 23.09
CA GLY A 291 18.98 8.96 23.19
C GLY A 291 20.10 8.30 24.01
N ARG A 292 19.89 7.10 24.56
CA ARG A 292 20.90 6.35 25.31
C ARG A 292 21.52 5.24 24.46
N LEU A 293 22.83 5.07 24.62
CA LEU A 293 23.57 3.98 24.00
C LEU A 293 23.38 2.67 24.78
N LEU A 294 23.07 1.61 24.05
CA LEU A 294 23.03 0.25 24.56
C LEU A 294 24.37 -0.45 24.35
N ASN A 295 24.44 -1.73 24.73
CA ASN A 295 25.65 -2.54 24.60
C ASN A 295 26.13 -2.60 23.14
N ALA A 296 27.45 -2.57 22.98
CA ALA A 296 28.09 -2.63 21.67
C ALA A 296 27.73 -3.93 20.94
N VAL A 297 27.51 -3.84 19.64
CA VAL A 297 27.28 -4.97 18.73
C VAL A 297 28.31 -4.90 17.62
N SER A 298 28.89 -6.05 17.27
CA SER A 298 29.83 -6.18 16.14
C SER A 298 29.07 -6.64 14.92
N LEU A 299 29.10 -5.85 13.85
CA LEU A 299 28.41 -6.17 12.59
C LEU A 299 29.39 -6.11 11.42
N SER A 300 29.22 -7.00 10.45
CA SER A 300 29.91 -6.92 9.16
C SER A 300 29.62 -5.57 8.48
N LEU A 301 30.67 -4.92 7.94
CA LEU A 301 30.57 -3.64 7.24
C LEU A 301 29.54 -3.68 6.10
N ASP A 302 29.53 -4.74 5.29
CA ASP A 302 28.61 -4.88 4.16
C ASP A 302 27.15 -4.99 4.62
N SER A 303 26.92 -5.77 5.68
CA SER A 303 25.58 -5.92 6.26
C SER A 303 25.10 -4.61 6.89
N LEU A 304 25.99 -3.89 7.58
CA LEU A 304 25.70 -2.58 8.14
C LEU A 304 25.38 -1.55 7.04
N ALA A 305 26.20 -1.49 5.99
CA ALA A 305 25.97 -0.60 4.85
C ALA A 305 24.65 -0.93 4.16
N LEU A 306 24.34 -2.21 3.95
CA LEU A 306 23.08 -2.64 3.35
C LEU A 306 21.87 -2.30 4.23
N LEU A 307 21.95 -2.52 5.54
CA LEU A 307 20.87 -2.21 6.49
C LEU A 307 20.73 -0.72 6.81
N THR A 308 21.74 0.11 6.53
CA THR A 308 21.65 1.55 6.76
C THR A 308 20.77 2.21 5.70
N ARG A 309 19.65 2.79 6.13
CA ARG A 309 18.73 3.57 5.29
C ARG A 309 19.23 4.99 5.11
N GLU A 310 19.67 5.62 6.18
CA GLU A 310 20.00 7.04 6.21
C GLU A 310 21.21 7.29 7.11
N LEU A 311 22.17 8.07 6.63
CA LEU A 311 23.29 8.61 7.40
C LEU A 311 22.98 10.07 7.75
N VAL A 312 23.01 10.41 9.03
CA VAL A 312 22.76 11.79 9.49
C VAL A 312 24.09 12.49 9.78
N LEU A 313 24.29 13.64 9.15
CA LEU A 313 25.47 14.49 9.27
C LEU A 313 25.07 15.89 9.76
N THR A 314 25.76 16.38 10.79
CA THR A 314 25.57 17.74 11.30
C THR A 314 26.39 18.72 10.47
N VAL A 315 25.76 19.74 9.90
CA VAL A 315 26.40 20.79 9.09
C VAL A 315 26.61 22.07 9.89
N GLU A 316 27.68 22.80 9.57
CA GLU A 316 27.94 24.12 10.16
C GLU A 316 26.93 25.16 9.70
N ASN A 317 26.64 25.19 8.40
CA ASN A 317 25.80 26.21 7.78
C ASN A 317 24.62 25.56 7.05
N SER A 318 23.46 26.21 7.10
CA SER A 318 22.32 25.96 6.22
C SER A 318 21.60 27.28 5.98
N VAL A 319 21.25 27.54 4.72
CA VAL A 319 20.52 28.75 4.31
C VAL A 319 19.03 28.65 4.66
N LEU A 320 18.50 27.43 4.80
CA LEU A 320 17.10 27.19 5.17
C LEU A 320 16.99 27.01 6.69
N ASP A 321 16.16 27.83 7.33
CA ASP A 321 15.95 27.79 8.78
C ASP A 321 15.09 26.58 9.20
N ASN A 322 15.57 25.78 10.16
CA ASN A 322 14.89 24.60 10.71
C ASN A 322 14.44 23.57 9.65
N VAL A 323 15.20 23.46 8.56
CA VAL A 323 14.94 22.56 7.45
C VAL A 323 16.18 21.72 7.17
N ASP A 324 16.01 20.40 7.21
CA ASP A 324 17.04 19.45 6.81
C ASP A 324 17.10 19.32 5.29
N LEU A 325 18.29 19.07 4.77
CA LEU A 325 18.46 18.59 3.39
C LEU A 325 18.66 17.09 3.38
N LEU A 326 18.04 16.42 2.43
CA LEU A 326 18.13 14.97 2.27
C LEU A 326 18.57 14.64 0.85
N ASP A 327 19.78 14.11 0.68
CA ASP A 327 20.22 13.58 -0.59
C ASP A 327 19.74 12.12 -0.74
N ILE A 328 18.80 11.87 -1.66
CA ILE A 328 18.20 10.55 -1.89
C ILE A 328 18.90 9.92 -3.11
N PRO A 329 19.58 8.76 -2.95
CA PRO A 329 20.23 8.10 -4.07
C PRO A 329 19.19 7.44 -4.99
N VAL A 330 19.59 7.25 -6.25
CA VAL A 330 18.77 6.58 -7.26
C VAL A 330 19.40 5.23 -7.60
N ALA A 331 18.56 4.23 -7.89
CA ALA A 331 19.04 2.94 -8.38
C ALA A 331 19.69 3.09 -9.76
N PRO A 332 20.90 2.55 -9.99
CA PRO A 332 21.48 2.52 -11.32
C PRO A 332 20.73 1.52 -12.23
N ASP A 333 20.86 1.71 -13.54
CA ASP A 333 20.25 0.87 -14.57
C ASP A 333 20.70 -0.60 -14.45
N ILE A 334 21.97 -0.79 -14.13
CA ILE A 334 22.61 -2.09 -13.91
C ILE A 334 23.37 -1.97 -12.59
N HIS A 335 23.13 -2.93 -11.69
CA HIS A 335 23.89 -3.08 -10.45
C HIS A 335 24.36 -4.54 -10.35
N PRO A 336 25.61 -4.82 -9.94
CA PRO A 336 26.12 -6.19 -9.83
C PRO A 336 25.31 -7.04 -8.83
N HIS A 337 24.77 -6.40 -7.80
CA HIS A 337 23.94 -7.03 -6.77
C HIS A 337 22.47 -6.58 -6.88
N PRO A 338 21.53 -7.48 -7.22
CA PRO A 338 20.11 -7.15 -7.34
C PRO A 338 19.47 -6.57 -6.06
N LEU A 339 19.88 -7.05 -4.88
CA LEU A 339 19.34 -6.58 -3.60
C LEU A 339 19.68 -5.11 -3.33
N TRP A 340 20.90 -4.68 -3.66
CA TRP A 340 21.32 -3.29 -3.57
C TRP A 340 20.52 -2.38 -4.51
N ARG A 341 20.29 -2.83 -5.75
CA ARG A 341 19.43 -2.12 -6.70
C ARG A 341 18.01 -1.95 -6.17
N ALA A 342 17.46 -3.01 -5.58
CA ALA A 342 16.13 -2.98 -4.98
C ALA A 342 16.07 -2.02 -3.79
N LYS A 343 17.06 -2.02 -2.90
CA LYS A 343 17.18 -1.06 -1.79
C LYS A 343 17.16 0.38 -2.29
N LEU A 344 18.02 0.72 -3.26
CA LEU A 344 18.12 2.07 -3.82
C LEU A 344 16.82 2.50 -4.52
N GLY A 345 16.19 1.59 -5.27
CA GLY A 345 14.92 1.86 -5.95
C GLY A 345 13.74 2.02 -5.00
N TRP A 346 13.82 1.39 -3.82
CA TRP A 346 12.80 1.45 -2.77
C TRP A 346 12.81 2.77 -1.97
N MET A 347 13.93 3.51 -1.93
CA MET A 347 14.09 4.67 -1.04
C MET A 347 13.05 5.77 -1.25
N LEU A 348 12.66 6.05 -2.50
CA LEU A 348 11.61 7.05 -2.75
C LEU A 348 10.24 6.59 -2.22
N ALA A 349 9.96 5.29 -2.29
CA ALA A 349 8.74 4.71 -1.75
C ALA A 349 8.72 4.72 -0.21
N HIS A 350 9.87 4.53 0.43
CA HIS A 350 10.04 4.73 1.88
C HIS A 350 9.66 6.15 2.29
N TYR A 351 10.31 7.15 1.70
CA TYR A 351 10.07 8.55 2.06
C TYR A 351 8.61 8.97 1.80
N ARG A 352 8.01 8.47 0.71
CA ARG A 352 6.57 8.61 0.46
C ARG A 352 5.72 8.10 1.63
N GLN A 353 5.99 6.90 2.16
CA GLN A 353 5.25 6.31 3.28
C GLN A 353 5.42 7.14 4.56
N GLN A 354 6.54 7.85 4.72
CA GLN A 354 6.81 8.73 5.86
C GLN A 354 6.27 10.16 5.69
N ALA A 355 5.53 10.44 4.61
CA ALA A 355 5.03 11.78 4.26
C ALA A 355 6.13 12.87 4.17
N GLN A 356 7.35 12.44 3.85
CA GLN A 356 8.55 13.27 3.72
C GLN A 356 9.28 13.01 2.39
N PRO A 357 10.20 13.87 1.95
CA PRO A 357 10.41 15.26 2.40
C PRO A 357 9.16 16.16 2.22
N ASP A 358 9.20 17.40 2.71
CA ASP A 358 8.12 18.37 2.44
C ASP A 358 8.12 18.80 0.97
N VAL A 359 9.32 18.95 0.40
CA VAL A 359 9.57 19.31 -1.00
C VAL A 359 10.60 18.37 -1.59
N LEU A 360 10.35 17.89 -2.82
CA LEU A 360 11.28 17.09 -3.60
C LEU A 360 11.83 17.91 -4.78
N VAL A 361 13.13 18.17 -4.77
CA VAL A 361 13.86 18.87 -5.83
C VAL A 361 14.50 17.87 -6.77
N ILE A 362 14.05 17.88 -8.03
CA ILE A 362 14.45 16.94 -9.06
C ILE A 362 15.68 17.45 -9.82
N CYS A 363 16.75 16.67 -9.78
CA CYS A 363 18.03 16.88 -10.46
C CYS A 363 18.24 15.83 -11.56
N ASN A 364 17.54 16.00 -12.68
CA ASN A 364 17.40 15.01 -13.78
C ASN A 364 16.70 13.72 -13.32
N ALA A 365 15.41 13.61 -13.62
CA ALA A 365 14.56 12.48 -13.24
C ALA A 365 14.92 11.17 -13.94
N LEU A 366 15.53 11.24 -15.13
CA LEU A 366 15.81 10.08 -15.97
C LEU A 366 17.28 9.97 -16.37
N ALA A 367 17.79 8.74 -16.41
CA ALA A 367 19.01 8.38 -17.12
C ALA A 367 18.71 7.95 -18.57
N SER A 368 17.57 7.29 -18.79
CA SER A 368 17.17 6.75 -20.10
C SER A 368 15.67 6.89 -20.36
N ARG A 369 15.27 6.98 -21.65
CA ARG A 369 13.87 7.09 -22.07
C ARG A 369 13.01 5.89 -21.67
N SER A 370 13.62 4.71 -21.52
CA SER A 370 12.90 3.49 -21.12
C SER A 370 12.27 3.58 -19.72
N GLN A 371 12.74 4.50 -18.88
CA GLN A 371 12.30 4.68 -17.50
C GLN A 371 11.15 5.68 -17.35
N THR A 372 10.77 6.37 -18.43
CA THR A 372 9.82 7.49 -18.39
C THR A 372 8.51 7.16 -17.66
N SER A 373 7.88 6.04 -18.00
CA SER A 373 6.59 5.64 -17.40
C SER A 373 6.73 5.27 -15.92
N THR A 374 7.79 4.56 -15.56
CA THR A 374 8.08 4.14 -14.19
C THR A 374 8.39 5.35 -13.31
N ALA A 375 9.25 6.26 -13.76
CA ALA A 375 9.59 7.48 -13.03
C ALA A 375 8.39 8.40 -12.83
N ALA A 376 7.59 8.62 -13.89
CA ALA A 376 6.36 9.42 -13.80
C ALA A 376 5.36 8.82 -12.81
N ARG A 377 5.18 7.49 -12.80
CA ARG A 377 4.34 6.80 -11.83
C ARG A 377 4.83 7.02 -10.39
N HIS A 378 6.11 6.78 -10.12
CA HIS A 378 6.67 6.93 -8.78
C HIS A 378 6.58 8.37 -8.25
N LEU A 379 6.85 9.37 -9.10
CA LEU A 379 6.73 10.77 -8.71
C LEU A 379 5.26 11.18 -8.50
N LEU A 380 4.34 10.71 -9.34
CA LEU A 380 2.91 10.97 -9.17
C LEU A 380 2.37 10.31 -7.89
N ASP A 381 2.77 9.06 -7.62
CA ASP A 381 2.44 8.35 -6.38
C ASP A 381 2.98 9.10 -5.16
N TRP A 382 4.20 9.65 -5.26
CA TRP A 382 4.78 10.48 -4.21
C TRP A 382 3.98 11.77 -3.99
N VAL A 383 3.65 12.51 -5.05
CA VAL A 383 2.81 13.72 -4.95
C VAL A 383 1.46 13.41 -4.33
N ASN A 384 0.76 12.38 -4.81
CA ASN A 384 -0.58 12.03 -4.32
C ASN A 384 -0.61 11.61 -2.85
N ALA A 385 0.47 11.05 -2.33
CA ALA A 385 0.57 10.62 -0.94
C ALA A 385 1.08 11.72 0.00
N THR A 386 1.90 12.66 -0.49
CA THR A 386 2.58 13.67 0.34
C THR A 386 2.06 15.09 0.16
N GLN A 387 1.25 15.37 -0.86
CA GLN A 387 0.75 16.71 -1.16
C GLN A 387 -0.78 16.73 -1.22
N PRO A 388 -1.44 17.76 -0.66
CA PRO A 388 -2.88 17.91 -0.77
C PRO A 388 -3.27 18.27 -2.21
N GLN A 389 -4.43 17.76 -2.66
CA GLN A 389 -4.98 18.05 -3.99
C GLN A 389 -5.67 19.42 -4.04
N ARG A 390 -4.91 20.52 -3.85
CA ARG A 390 -5.42 21.91 -3.90
C ARG A 390 -4.70 22.71 -4.97
N GLU A 391 -5.45 23.37 -5.86
CA GLU A 391 -4.89 24.14 -7.00
C GLU A 391 -4.06 25.37 -6.60
N ALA A 392 -4.20 25.87 -5.36
CA ALA A 392 -3.55 27.10 -4.90
C ALA A 392 -2.31 26.89 -4.00
N ALA A 393 -1.87 25.65 -3.80
CA ALA A 393 -0.69 25.34 -3.00
C ALA A 393 0.59 25.41 -3.85
N LEU A 394 1.74 25.76 -3.23
CA LEU A 394 3.03 25.60 -3.89
C LEU A 394 3.28 24.11 -4.18
N PRO A 395 3.78 23.75 -5.38
CA PRO A 395 3.96 22.35 -5.74
C PRO A 395 5.03 21.69 -4.88
N GLY A 396 4.75 20.50 -4.34
CA GLY A 396 5.72 19.74 -3.55
C GLY A 396 6.85 19.10 -4.36
N VAL A 397 6.75 19.03 -5.69
CA VAL A 397 7.82 18.54 -6.59
C VAL A 397 8.28 19.67 -7.48
N VAL A 398 9.59 19.90 -7.57
CA VAL A 398 10.16 20.96 -8.39
C VAL A 398 11.40 20.50 -9.14
N TRP A 399 11.47 20.78 -10.43
CA TRP A 399 12.68 20.58 -11.22
C TRP A 399 13.66 21.74 -11.03
N ALA A 400 14.89 21.44 -10.61
CA ALA A 400 15.96 22.43 -10.55
C ALA A 400 16.78 22.42 -11.84
N ILE A 401 16.76 23.54 -12.57
CA ILE A 401 17.62 23.77 -13.72
C ILE A 401 18.96 24.33 -13.23
N THR A 402 19.96 23.47 -13.11
CA THR A 402 21.31 23.85 -12.71
C THR A 402 22.24 23.98 -13.93
N PRO A 403 23.45 24.57 -13.82
CA PRO A 403 24.44 24.57 -14.90
C PRO A 403 24.87 23.16 -15.32
N GLN A 404 24.62 22.16 -14.48
CA GLN A 404 25.00 20.76 -14.66
C GLN A 404 23.85 19.90 -15.22
N ASP A 405 22.76 20.53 -15.64
CA ASP A 405 21.61 19.83 -16.21
C ASP A 405 21.95 19.16 -17.56
N ALA A 406 21.40 17.97 -17.80
CA ALA A 406 21.54 17.23 -19.06
C ALA A 406 21.19 18.07 -20.31
N ARG A 407 20.27 19.03 -20.19
CA ARG A 407 19.92 19.95 -21.29
C ARG A 407 21.11 20.75 -21.80
N PHE A 408 22.05 21.11 -20.92
CA PHE A 408 23.26 21.85 -21.28
C PHE A 408 24.43 20.92 -21.56
N THR A 409 24.57 19.85 -20.77
CA THR A 409 25.74 18.96 -20.85
C THR A 409 25.64 17.93 -21.97
N THR A 410 24.46 17.34 -22.19
CA THR A 410 24.22 16.30 -23.22
C THR A 410 23.29 16.74 -24.34
N GLN A 411 22.75 17.96 -24.28
CA GLN A 411 21.76 18.52 -25.23
C GLN A 411 20.46 17.69 -25.32
N GLN A 412 20.12 16.94 -24.27
CA GLN A 412 18.90 16.13 -24.22
C GLN A 412 18.02 16.54 -23.03
N ASN A 413 16.73 16.77 -23.29
CA ASN A 413 15.72 17.01 -22.25
C ASN A 413 14.84 15.76 -22.06
N LEU A 414 15.36 14.75 -21.34
CA LEU A 414 14.60 13.51 -21.11
C LEU A 414 13.38 13.74 -20.20
N ASP A 415 13.52 14.65 -19.24
CA ASP A 415 12.54 14.91 -18.18
C ASP A 415 11.22 15.50 -18.69
N GLU A 416 11.20 16.09 -19.89
CA GLU A 416 9.99 16.66 -20.49
C GLU A 416 8.84 15.64 -20.58
N ALA A 417 9.15 14.40 -20.93
CA ALA A 417 8.14 13.36 -21.04
C ALA A 417 7.56 12.97 -19.67
N VAL A 418 8.37 13.02 -18.61
CA VAL A 418 7.91 12.79 -17.23
C VAL A 418 7.01 13.93 -16.77
N GLN A 419 7.42 15.18 -17.03
CA GLN A 419 6.65 16.38 -16.72
C GLN A 419 5.26 16.37 -17.39
N GLN A 420 5.18 15.95 -18.66
CA GLN A 420 3.91 15.81 -19.39
C GLN A 420 3.00 14.75 -18.75
N LEU A 421 3.54 13.60 -18.32
CA LEU A 421 2.76 12.54 -17.68
C LEU A 421 2.29 12.90 -16.27
N MET A 422 3.02 13.77 -15.56
CA MET A 422 2.61 14.28 -14.25
C MET A 422 1.50 15.33 -14.33
N GLY A 423 1.15 15.82 -15.53
CA GLY A 423 0.06 16.76 -15.74
C GLY A 423 0.50 18.22 -15.71
N LYS A 424 -0.39 19.11 -15.23
CA LYS A 424 -0.23 20.55 -15.42
C LYS A 424 0.86 21.16 -14.50
N PRO A 425 1.75 22.01 -15.03
CA PRO A 425 2.70 22.77 -14.22
C PRO A 425 1.97 23.73 -13.27
N GLY A 426 2.54 23.96 -12.10
CA GLY A 426 1.99 24.80 -11.03
C GLY A 426 1.00 24.08 -10.11
N VAL A 427 0.46 22.92 -10.51
CA VAL A 427 -0.44 22.10 -9.69
C VAL A 427 0.30 20.92 -9.07
N HIS A 428 0.86 20.04 -9.90
CA HIS A 428 1.57 18.85 -9.41
C HIS A 428 3.08 19.04 -9.33
N TRP A 429 3.62 19.97 -10.13
CA TRP A 429 5.06 20.21 -10.19
C TRP A 429 5.40 21.64 -10.62
N GLY A 430 6.60 22.10 -10.26
CA GLY A 430 7.16 23.38 -10.68
C GLY A 430 8.55 23.25 -11.31
N THR A 431 9.08 24.37 -11.80
CA THR A 431 10.46 24.48 -12.29
C THR A 431 11.11 25.71 -11.69
N LEU A 432 12.31 25.55 -11.14
CA LEU A 432 13.15 26.63 -10.63
C LEU A 432 14.50 26.64 -11.36
N GLN A 433 14.98 27.83 -11.67
CA GLN A 433 16.32 28.00 -12.23
C GLN A 433 17.31 28.26 -11.10
N ALA A 434 18.49 27.66 -11.23
CA ALA A 434 19.58 27.70 -10.26
C ALA A 434 20.90 27.90 -11.02
N LEU A 435 20.93 28.85 -11.97
CA LEU A 435 22.01 29.00 -12.95
C LEU A 435 23.08 30.01 -12.53
N ASP A 436 22.66 31.03 -11.79
CA ASP A 436 23.47 32.15 -11.34
C ASP A 436 23.07 32.56 -9.92
N LYS A 437 23.80 33.51 -9.31
CA LYS A 437 23.55 33.94 -7.93
C LYS A 437 22.12 34.45 -7.69
N HIS A 438 21.51 35.13 -8.66
CA HIS A 438 20.20 35.75 -8.49
C HIS A 438 19.05 34.75 -8.68
N SER A 439 19.15 33.87 -9.69
CA SER A 439 18.23 32.73 -9.83
C SER A 439 18.31 31.78 -8.64
N MET A 440 19.50 31.58 -8.10
CA MET A 440 19.71 30.80 -6.87
C MET A 440 19.07 31.46 -5.63
N GLN A 441 19.17 32.78 -5.47
CA GLN A 441 18.47 33.49 -4.40
C GLN A 441 16.96 33.27 -4.49
N ARG A 442 16.37 33.33 -5.70
CA ARG A 442 14.95 33.03 -5.90
C ARG A 442 14.60 31.58 -5.56
N LEU A 443 15.47 30.63 -5.87
CA LEU A 443 15.28 29.23 -5.49
C LEU A 443 15.26 29.08 -3.96
N VAL A 444 16.19 29.74 -3.27
CA VAL A 444 16.25 29.76 -1.80
C VAL A 444 15.00 30.41 -1.21
N GLU A 445 14.61 31.58 -1.69
CA GLU A 445 13.39 32.29 -1.24
C GLU A 445 12.14 31.41 -1.42
N TRP A 446 12.03 30.75 -2.58
CA TRP A 446 10.93 29.85 -2.87
C TRP A 446 10.94 28.63 -1.95
N LEU A 447 12.10 28.00 -1.73
CA LEU A 447 12.23 26.85 -0.82
C LEU A 447 11.88 27.25 0.61
N SER A 448 12.41 28.37 1.11
CA SER A 448 12.11 28.91 2.44
C SER A 448 10.61 29.20 2.62
N GLN A 449 9.94 29.69 1.57
CA GLN A 449 8.50 29.86 1.58
C GLN A 449 7.78 28.51 1.65
N ALA A 450 8.12 27.58 0.76
CA ALA A 450 7.50 26.25 0.62
C ALA A 450 7.65 25.38 1.88
N THR A 451 8.77 25.49 2.59
CA THR A 451 9.06 24.73 3.81
C THR A 451 8.79 25.52 5.10
N SER A 452 8.24 26.73 4.99
CA SER A 452 7.90 27.53 6.17
C SER A 452 6.94 26.79 7.10
N ALA A 453 7.11 26.97 8.41
CA ALA A 453 6.27 26.36 9.44
C ALA A 453 4.75 26.45 9.17
N PRO A 454 4.16 27.62 8.80
CA PRO A 454 2.73 27.70 8.51
C PRO A 454 2.31 26.88 7.28
N GLN A 455 3.12 26.86 6.21
CA GLN A 455 2.79 26.09 5.01
C GLN A 455 2.90 24.58 5.27
N ARG A 456 3.94 24.17 5.98
CA ARG A 456 4.13 22.79 6.42
C ARG A 456 2.97 22.31 7.30
N GLN A 457 2.56 23.12 8.28
CA GLN A 457 1.42 22.79 9.14
C GLN A 457 0.12 22.69 8.34
N ALA A 458 -0.13 23.62 7.41
CA ALA A 458 -1.30 23.58 6.54
C ALA A 458 -1.31 22.35 5.61
N ARG A 459 -0.15 21.97 5.06
CA ARG A 459 0.02 20.74 4.25
C ARG A 459 -0.35 19.50 5.06
N LEU A 460 0.30 19.31 6.21
CA LEU A 460 0.09 18.15 7.07
C LEU A 460 -1.35 18.09 7.62
N GLN A 461 -1.94 19.23 7.98
CA GLN A 461 -3.35 19.29 8.39
C GLN A 461 -4.29 18.88 7.26
N ALA A 462 -4.08 19.35 6.03
CA ALA A 462 -4.89 18.96 4.88
C ALA A 462 -4.79 17.46 4.60
N LEU A 463 -3.60 16.86 4.73
CA LEU A 463 -3.42 15.40 4.60
C LEU A 463 -4.16 14.64 5.71
N ARG A 464 -4.14 15.13 6.96
CA ARG A 464 -4.91 14.54 8.07
C ARG A 464 -6.42 14.63 7.84
N GLU A 465 -6.91 15.76 7.32
CA GLU A 465 -8.33 15.92 6.94
C GLU A 465 -8.72 14.94 5.84
N GLN A 466 -7.88 14.77 4.81
CA GLN A 466 -8.09 13.78 3.75
C GLN A 466 -8.10 12.34 4.28
N LEU A 467 -7.19 12.01 5.20
CA LEU A 467 -7.13 10.70 5.84
C LEU A 467 -8.40 10.43 6.67
N ARG A 468 -8.86 11.42 7.46
CA ARG A 468 -10.13 11.32 8.21
C ARG A 468 -11.32 11.12 7.27
N GLY A 469 -11.37 11.85 6.16
CA GLY A 469 -12.37 11.63 5.10
C GLY A 469 -12.35 10.21 4.57
N ARG A 470 -11.16 9.67 4.27
CA ARG A 470 -11.00 8.27 3.82
C ARG A 470 -11.46 7.26 4.86
N VAL A 471 -11.14 7.46 6.14
CA VAL A 471 -11.60 6.59 7.23
C VAL A 471 -13.13 6.63 7.35
N ARG A 472 -13.74 7.82 7.23
CA ARG A 472 -15.19 7.99 7.20
C ARG A 472 -15.84 7.25 6.02
N ASP A 473 -15.26 7.35 4.83
CA ASP A 473 -15.76 6.70 3.62
C ASP A 473 -15.66 5.16 3.68
N LEU A 474 -14.74 4.62 4.50
CA LEU A 474 -14.62 3.18 4.73
C LEU A 474 -15.73 2.61 5.63
N LEU A 475 -16.35 3.45 6.47
CA LEU A 475 -17.34 3.02 7.44
C LEU A 475 -18.76 3.13 6.84
N PRO A 476 -19.45 2.00 6.57
CA PRO A 476 -20.78 2.00 5.95
C PRO A 476 -21.88 2.62 6.82
N VAL A 477 -21.56 2.99 8.06
CA VAL A 477 -22.50 3.61 9.02
C VAL A 477 -22.86 5.06 8.63
N PHE A 478 -22.09 5.72 7.75
CA PHE A 478 -22.25 7.14 7.36
C PHE A 478 -23.16 7.40 6.15
N ASP A 479 -24.12 6.53 5.88
CA ASP A 479 -24.96 6.55 4.67
C ASP A 479 -25.92 7.74 4.49
N ASP A 480 -25.85 8.77 5.34
CA ASP A 480 -26.61 10.01 5.14
C ASP A 480 -26.08 10.85 3.95
N ALA A 481 -24.86 10.58 3.48
CA ALA A 481 -24.24 11.24 2.32
C ALA A 481 -24.16 10.36 1.06
N ARG A 482 -25.07 9.39 0.90
CA ARG A 482 -25.14 8.58 -0.33
C ARG A 482 -25.30 9.47 -1.56
N LEU A 483 -24.49 9.23 -2.59
CA LEU A 483 -24.72 9.81 -3.91
C LEU A 483 -26.18 9.53 -4.34
N PRO A 484 -26.93 10.53 -4.82
CA PRO A 484 -28.28 10.29 -5.34
C PRO A 484 -28.24 9.19 -6.38
N VAL A 485 -29.12 8.20 -6.24
CA VAL A 485 -29.17 7.02 -7.12
C VAL A 485 -29.32 7.47 -8.57
N GLU A 486 -30.08 8.55 -8.83
CA GLU A 486 -30.24 9.13 -10.16
C GLU A 486 -28.91 9.56 -10.78
N THR A 487 -27.99 10.09 -9.98
CA THR A 487 -26.65 10.49 -10.45
C THR A 487 -25.83 9.28 -10.85
N VAL A 488 -25.86 8.22 -10.03
CA VAL A 488 -25.18 6.95 -10.32
C VAL A 488 -25.73 6.35 -11.62
N ILE A 489 -27.06 6.27 -11.76
CA ILE A 489 -27.71 5.72 -12.94
C ILE A 489 -27.40 6.54 -14.20
N ARG A 490 -27.45 7.88 -14.14
CA ARG A 490 -27.10 8.74 -15.29
C ARG A 490 -25.65 8.56 -15.73
N ARG A 491 -24.71 8.42 -14.79
CA ARG A 491 -23.29 8.20 -15.10
C ARG A 491 -23.06 6.81 -15.71
N LEU A 492 -23.69 5.78 -15.15
CA LEU A 492 -23.68 4.44 -15.75
C LEU A 492 -24.32 4.42 -17.15
N GLN A 493 -25.40 5.17 -17.35
CA GLN A 493 -26.04 5.34 -18.65
C GLN A 493 -25.10 5.99 -19.68
N ALA A 494 -24.35 7.02 -19.29
CA ALA A 494 -23.35 7.66 -20.14
C ALA A 494 -22.22 6.70 -20.54
N GLN A 495 -21.91 5.71 -19.69
CA GLN A 495 -20.92 4.67 -19.93
C GLN A 495 -21.54 3.32 -20.36
N ALA A 496 -22.76 3.30 -20.94
CA ALA A 496 -23.48 2.08 -21.30
C ALA A 496 -22.69 1.11 -22.19
N ALA A 497 -21.76 1.63 -23.02
CA ALA A 497 -20.87 0.81 -23.84
C ALA A 497 -19.94 -0.10 -23.03
N ARG A 498 -19.61 0.27 -21.77
CA ARG A 498 -18.75 -0.47 -20.85
C ARG A 498 -19.54 -1.34 -19.86
N HIS A 499 -20.84 -1.52 -20.08
CA HIS A 499 -21.70 -2.30 -19.17
C HIS A 499 -21.28 -3.77 -19.05
N GLY A 500 -20.80 -4.39 -20.13
CA GLY A 500 -20.27 -5.75 -20.08
C GLY A 500 -19.07 -5.88 -19.13
N ASP A 501 -18.17 -4.90 -19.16
CA ASP A 501 -16.99 -4.84 -18.28
C ASP A 501 -17.39 -4.64 -16.81
N LEU A 502 -18.43 -3.84 -16.57
CA LEU A 502 -19.03 -3.67 -15.24
C LEU A 502 -19.54 -5.02 -14.70
N LEU A 503 -20.37 -5.74 -15.46
CA LEU A 503 -20.92 -7.03 -15.02
C LEU A 503 -19.82 -8.08 -14.80
N ALA A 504 -18.82 -8.11 -15.68
CA ALA A 504 -17.68 -9.01 -15.54
C ALA A 504 -16.85 -8.71 -14.27
N GLY A 505 -16.73 -7.43 -13.88
CA GLY A 505 -16.01 -7.02 -12.67
C GLY A 505 -16.74 -7.36 -11.37
N LEU A 506 -18.08 -7.36 -11.36
CA LEU A 506 -18.90 -7.64 -10.18
C LEU A 506 -18.88 -9.11 -9.73
N LEU A 507 -18.44 -10.03 -10.60
CA LEU A 507 -18.42 -11.46 -10.34
C LEU A 507 -16.96 -11.96 -10.18
N PRO A 508 -16.59 -12.56 -9.04
CA PRO A 508 -15.25 -13.11 -8.86
C PRO A 508 -15.03 -14.35 -9.75
N PRO A 509 -13.77 -14.67 -10.09
CA PRO A 509 -13.43 -15.86 -10.87
C PRO A 509 -13.95 -17.16 -10.23
N VAL A 510 -14.39 -18.11 -11.05
CA VAL A 510 -14.92 -19.41 -10.60
C VAL A 510 -13.94 -20.18 -9.69
N GLN A 511 -12.62 -20.02 -9.92
CA GLN A 511 -11.59 -20.69 -9.13
C GLN A 511 -11.65 -20.35 -7.64
N ASN A 512 -12.14 -19.15 -7.28
CA ASN A 512 -12.29 -18.75 -5.89
C ASN A 512 -13.36 -19.59 -5.17
N PHE A 513 -14.43 -19.96 -5.87
CA PHE A 513 -15.48 -20.83 -5.33
C PHE A 513 -15.01 -22.29 -5.23
N ASP A 514 -14.23 -22.76 -6.22
CA ASP A 514 -13.64 -24.10 -6.16
C ASP A 514 -12.64 -24.23 -5.00
N ALA A 515 -11.84 -23.18 -4.75
CA ALA A 515 -10.92 -23.14 -3.61
C ALA A 515 -11.66 -23.22 -2.27
N LEU A 516 -12.77 -22.49 -2.11
CA LEU A 516 -13.64 -22.57 -0.93
C LEU A 516 -14.11 -24.01 -0.65
N LEU A 517 -14.51 -24.75 -1.69
CA LEU A 517 -14.97 -26.13 -1.56
C LEU A 517 -13.82 -27.11 -1.27
N ARG A 518 -12.62 -26.89 -1.82
CA ARG A 518 -11.44 -27.74 -1.56
C ARG A 518 -10.92 -27.64 -0.13
N THR A 519 -10.95 -26.46 0.48
CA THR A 519 -10.55 -26.27 1.89
C THR A 519 -11.39 -27.14 2.82
N ARG A 520 -12.67 -27.37 2.48
CA ARG A 520 -13.54 -28.29 3.22
C ARG A 520 -13.11 -29.75 3.08
N GLN A 521 -12.93 -30.23 1.84
CA GLN A 521 -12.56 -31.63 1.58
C GLN A 521 -11.26 -32.01 2.28
N SER A 522 -10.25 -31.13 2.30
CA SER A 522 -8.98 -31.37 2.97
C SER A 522 -9.06 -31.40 4.50
N ARG A 523 -10.06 -30.74 5.12
CA ARG A 523 -10.31 -30.83 6.57
C ARG A 523 -11.03 -32.13 6.94
N GLU A 524 -11.99 -32.55 6.12
CA GLU A 524 -12.71 -33.83 6.32
C GLU A 524 -11.77 -35.04 6.14
N GLU A 525 -10.74 -34.95 5.29
CA GLU A 525 -9.73 -36.00 5.06
C GLU A 525 -8.54 -36.00 6.05
N GLN A 526 -8.52 -35.16 7.09
CA GLN A 526 -7.56 -35.36 8.19
C GLN A 526 -7.95 -36.61 8.99
N VAL A 527 -7.58 -37.76 8.42
CA VAL A 527 -7.55 -39.06 9.07
C VAL A 527 -6.67 -38.90 10.31
N SER A 528 -7.33 -38.77 11.47
CA SER A 528 -6.72 -39.05 12.76
C SER A 528 -5.97 -40.36 12.60
N GLY A 529 -4.66 -40.34 12.84
CA GLY A 529 -3.76 -41.46 12.54
C GLY A 529 -4.42 -42.79 12.89
N LEU A 530 -4.59 -43.66 11.88
CA LEU A 530 -5.26 -44.95 11.98
C LEU A 530 -4.64 -45.90 13.03
N PHE A 531 -3.52 -45.51 13.64
CA PHE A 531 -2.90 -46.18 14.77
C PHE A 531 -2.43 -45.12 15.78
N ASN A 532 -3.10 -45.06 16.93
CA ASN A 532 -2.67 -44.26 18.07
C ASN A 532 -2.62 -45.22 19.27
N ASP A 533 -1.44 -45.45 19.86
CA ASP A 533 -1.21 -46.39 20.98
C ASP A 533 -1.87 -45.94 22.32
N ALA A 534 -2.66 -44.86 22.28
CA ALA A 534 -3.37 -44.28 23.41
C ALA A 534 -4.90 -44.41 23.31
N ILE A 535 -5.43 -45.26 22.42
CA ILE A 535 -6.87 -45.54 22.35
C ILE A 535 -7.24 -46.52 23.47
N ASP A 536 -7.87 -46.02 24.52
CA ASP A 536 -8.51 -46.83 25.55
C ASP A 536 -9.82 -47.41 24.99
N LEU A 537 -9.82 -48.72 24.72
CA LEU A 537 -10.95 -49.47 24.13
C LEU A 537 -12.18 -49.59 25.06
N PHE A 538 -12.08 -49.13 26.31
CA PHE A 538 -13.13 -49.28 27.33
C PHE A 538 -13.55 -47.95 27.98
N ALA A 539 -13.09 -46.81 27.45
CA ALA A 539 -13.56 -45.51 27.91
C ALA A 539 -14.93 -45.20 27.28
N ASP A 540 -15.93 -44.86 28.11
CA ASP A 540 -17.20 -44.31 27.64
C ASP A 540 -16.90 -43.00 26.86
N GLU A 541 -17.21 -42.99 25.56
CA GLU A 541 -16.99 -41.84 24.70
C GLU A 541 -17.70 -40.60 25.29
N PRO A 542 -16.99 -39.52 25.63
CA PRO A 542 -17.67 -38.24 25.73
C PRO A 542 -18.14 -37.92 24.32
N THR A 543 -19.46 -37.83 24.12
CA THR A 543 -20.06 -37.37 22.87
C THR A 543 -19.58 -35.94 22.61
N ARG A 544 -18.41 -35.79 21.98
CA ARG A 544 -18.01 -34.54 21.36
C ARG A 544 -18.88 -34.41 20.14
N ALA A 545 -19.94 -33.62 20.25
CA ALA A 545 -20.66 -33.12 19.10
C ALA A 545 -19.63 -32.57 18.10
N SER A 546 -19.52 -33.21 16.94
CA SER A 546 -18.79 -32.66 15.81
C SER A 546 -19.39 -31.28 15.52
N ALA A 547 -18.54 -30.26 15.49
CA ALA A 547 -18.98 -28.92 15.19
C ALA A 547 -19.67 -28.89 13.81
N SER A 548 -20.79 -28.16 13.76
CA SER A 548 -21.75 -28.00 12.68
C SER A 548 -21.19 -27.28 11.42
N GLU A 549 -20.08 -27.70 10.84
CA GLU A 549 -19.38 -26.92 9.79
C GLU A 549 -20.03 -27.00 8.40
N GLY A 550 -20.80 -28.04 8.10
CA GLY A 550 -21.53 -28.16 6.81
C GLY A 550 -22.64 -27.13 6.59
N HIS A 551 -23.01 -26.37 7.62
CA HIS A 551 -24.18 -25.48 7.61
C HIS A 551 -23.89 -24.03 7.17
N GLU A 552 -22.62 -23.66 6.92
CA GLU A 552 -22.25 -22.26 6.67
C GLU A 552 -21.51 -21.98 5.35
N THR A 553 -21.20 -22.99 4.53
CA THR A 553 -20.43 -22.78 3.28
C THR A 553 -21.09 -21.81 2.30
N GLY A 554 -22.42 -21.80 2.21
CA GLY A 554 -23.16 -20.85 1.38
C GLY A 554 -23.04 -19.41 1.90
N TYR A 555 -23.01 -19.23 3.22
CA TYR A 555 -22.73 -17.94 3.84
C TYR A 555 -21.28 -17.51 3.59
N GLN A 556 -20.30 -18.42 3.67
CA GLN A 556 -18.90 -18.12 3.33
C GLN A 556 -18.73 -17.71 1.86
N ALA A 557 -19.46 -18.34 0.92
CA ALA A 557 -19.46 -17.94 -0.48
C ALA A 557 -20.03 -16.53 -0.69
N HIS A 558 -21.09 -16.17 0.05
CA HIS A 558 -21.66 -14.83 0.04
C HIS A 558 -20.68 -13.79 0.63
N LYS A 559 -20.09 -14.09 1.80
CA LYS A 559 -19.04 -13.28 2.44
C LYS A 559 -17.85 -13.05 1.51
N MET A 560 -17.39 -14.09 0.81
CA MET A 560 -16.33 -13.98 -0.20
C MET A 560 -16.70 -13.03 -1.34
N TRP A 561 -17.94 -13.11 -1.83
CA TRP A 561 -18.42 -12.22 -2.90
C TRP A 561 -18.55 -10.77 -2.43
N ILE A 562 -19.02 -10.51 -1.21
CA ILE A 562 -19.06 -9.15 -0.63
C ILE A 562 -17.64 -8.57 -0.57
N ASN A 563 -16.69 -9.32 0.00
CA ASN A 563 -15.30 -8.87 0.11
C ASN A 563 -14.67 -8.59 -1.26
N HIS A 564 -14.99 -9.40 -2.28
CA HIS A 564 -14.62 -9.13 -3.67
C HIS A 564 -15.20 -7.80 -4.17
N LEU A 565 -16.51 -7.57 -3.99
CA LEU A 565 -17.15 -6.32 -4.41
C LEU A 565 -16.52 -5.09 -3.77
N ARG A 566 -16.23 -5.14 -2.47
CA ARG A 566 -15.57 -4.04 -1.73
C ARG A 566 -14.15 -3.77 -2.21
N GLN A 567 -13.37 -4.82 -2.44
CA GLN A 567 -12.01 -4.65 -2.96
C GLN A 567 -12.06 -4.11 -4.40
N TRP A 568 -12.97 -4.63 -5.22
CA TRP A 568 -13.12 -4.25 -6.63
C TRP A 568 -13.59 -2.81 -6.80
N SER A 569 -14.57 -2.36 -6.01
CA SER A 569 -15.15 -1.01 -6.11
C SER A 569 -14.20 0.09 -5.64
N ARG A 570 -13.31 -0.21 -4.69
CA ARG A 570 -12.28 0.72 -4.18
C ARG A 570 -11.08 0.87 -5.12
N CYS A 571 -10.87 -0.07 -6.03
CA CYS A 571 -9.72 -0.05 -6.92
C CYS A 571 -9.84 1.08 -7.97
N GLN A 572 -8.94 2.06 -7.91
CA GLN A 572 -8.94 3.21 -8.82
C GLN A 572 -8.76 2.80 -10.29
N ASP A 573 -7.96 1.77 -10.57
CA ASP A 573 -7.76 1.26 -11.92
C ASP A 573 -9.07 0.73 -12.52
N ASN A 574 -9.90 0.07 -11.71
CA ASN A 574 -11.21 -0.43 -12.15
C ASN A 574 -12.15 0.74 -12.49
N ALA A 575 -12.15 1.79 -11.66
CA ALA A 575 -12.93 3.00 -11.92
C ALA A 575 -12.49 3.69 -13.21
N GLN A 576 -11.18 3.87 -13.42
CA GLN A 576 -10.62 4.45 -14.65
C GLN A 576 -10.96 3.61 -15.89
N ARG A 577 -10.86 2.28 -15.81
CA ARG A 577 -11.24 1.34 -16.89
C ARG A 577 -12.72 1.46 -17.24
N LEU A 578 -13.59 1.75 -16.29
CA LEU A 578 -15.03 1.94 -16.53
C LEU A 578 -15.41 3.39 -16.89
N GLY A 579 -14.47 4.34 -16.79
CA GLY A 579 -14.75 5.76 -17.01
C GLY A 579 -15.68 6.34 -15.95
N LEU A 580 -15.58 5.81 -14.72
CA LEU A 580 -16.39 6.17 -13.55
C LEU A 580 -15.49 6.66 -12.42
N GLU A 581 -16.09 7.34 -11.45
CA GLU A 581 -15.43 7.71 -10.20
C GLU A 581 -15.55 6.57 -9.18
N PRO A 582 -14.55 6.33 -8.29
CA PRO A 582 -14.59 5.25 -7.30
C PRO A 582 -15.84 5.28 -6.40
N GLN A 583 -16.30 6.49 -6.03
CA GLN A 583 -17.52 6.68 -5.24
C GLN A 583 -18.77 6.09 -5.92
N MET A 584 -18.83 6.14 -7.26
CA MET A 584 -19.94 5.57 -8.03
C MET A 584 -19.90 4.04 -8.00
N LEU A 585 -18.71 3.43 -8.09
CA LEU A 585 -18.57 1.98 -7.97
C LEU A 585 -18.93 1.49 -6.57
N ASN A 586 -18.53 2.23 -5.53
CA ASN A 586 -18.91 1.93 -4.15
C ASN A 586 -20.44 1.96 -3.99
N ALA A 587 -21.11 2.99 -4.51
CA ALA A 587 -22.58 3.08 -4.47
C ALA A 587 -23.27 1.89 -5.17
N VAL A 588 -22.75 1.45 -6.33
CA VAL A 588 -23.28 0.24 -7.00
C VAL A 588 -23.07 -1.00 -6.14
N ALA A 589 -21.88 -1.17 -5.54
CA ALA A 589 -21.62 -2.29 -4.64
C ALA A 589 -22.55 -2.27 -3.41
N ASP A 590 -22.79 -1.11 -2.80
CA ASP A 590 -23.70 -0.97 -1.64
C ASP A 590 -25.15 -1.36 -1.96
N ILE A 591 -25.64 -0.95 -3.15
CA ILE A 591 -26.96 -1.34 -3.63
C ILE A 591 -27.06 -2.87 -3.77
N LEU A 592 -26.05 -3.50 -4.37
CA LEU A 592 -26.02 -4.94 -4.59
C LEU A 592 -25.88 -5.74 -3.29
N ILE A 593 -25.00 -5.32 -2.39
CA ILE A 593 -24.78 -5.96 -1.10
C ILE A 593 -26.06 -5.88 -0.26
N THR A 594 -26.67 -4.70 -0.15
CA THR A 594 -27.93 -4.54 0.58
C THR A 594 -29.06 -5.37 -0.02
N ALA A 595 -29.18 -5.38 -1.35
CA ALA A 595 -30.18 -6.20 -2.04
C ALA A 595 -29.96 -7.70 -1.82
N SER A 596 -28.70 -8.15 -1.75
CA SER A 596 -28.39 -9.56 -1.56
C SER A 596 -28.87 -10.10 -0.21
N TYR A 597 -28.75 -9.32 0.86
CA TYR A 597 -29.33 -9.67 2.17
C TYR A 597 -30.85 -9.60 2.15
N ARG A 598 -31.43 -8.51 1.62
CA ARG A 598 -32.89 -8.32 1.54
C ARG A 598 -33.58 -9.43 0.77
N LEU A 599 -32.98 -9.89 -0.32
CA LEU A 599 -33.52 -10.95 -1.18
C LEU A 599 -33.09 -12.37 -0.75
N GLY A 600 -32.36 -12.50 0.36
CA GLY A 600 -32.01 -13.80 0.94
C GLY A 600 -31.02 -14.62 0.11
N LEU A 601 -30.10 -13.97 -0.62
CA LEU A 601 -29.05 -14.65 -1.40
C LEU A 601 -28.20 -15.64 -0.55
N PRO A 602 -27.80 -15.33 0.71
CA PRO A 602 -27.04 -16.28 1.52
C PRO A 602 -27.79 -17.60 1.75
N LEU A 603 -29.09 -17.51 2.03
CA LEU A 603 -29.96 -18.67 2.23
C LEU A 603 -30.11 -19.49 0.95
N GLN A 604 -30.17 -18.83 -0.21
CA GLN A 604 -30.22 -19.52 -1.51
C GLN A 604 -28.93 -20.29 -1.79
N LEU A 605 -27.77 -19.67 -1.54
CA LEU A 605 -26.47 -20.33 -1.67
C LEU A 605 -26.36 -21.53 -0.72
N GLN A 606 -26.76 -21.35 0.55
CA GLN A 606 -26.71 -22.42 1.54
C GLN A 606 -27.61 -23.60 1.19
N LYS A 607 -28.83 -23.35 0.69
CA LYS A 607 -29.74 -24.42 0.23
C LYS A 607 -29.18 -25.23 -0.92
N THR A 608 -28.43 -24.60 -1.82
CA THR A 608 -27.75 -25.32 -2.91
C THR A 608 -26.61 -26.19 -2.38
N MET A 609 -25.89 -25.74 -1.36
CA MET A 609 -24.78 -26.51 -0.73
C MET A 609 -25.23 -27.78 -0.01
N GLN A 610 -26.50 -27.89 0.35
CA GLN A 610 -27.06 -29.08 1.02
C GLN A 610 -27.35 -30.25 0.06
N ARG A 611 -27.06 -30.09 -1.25
CA ARG A 611 -27.26 -31.14 -2.27
C ARG A 611 -25.99 -31.99 -2.44
N GLU A 612 -26.13 -33.24 -2.88
CA GLU A 612 -25.03 -34.23 -2.92
C GLU A 612 -23.97 -34.00 -4.02
N GLU A 613 -24.25 -33.16 -5.03
CA GLU A 613 -23.32 -32.86 -6.14
C GLU A 613 -23.16 -31.35 -6.38
N VAL A 614 -22.31 -30.74 -5.56
CA VAL A 614 -22.12 -29.29 -5.55
C VAL A 614 -20.77 -28.92 -6.14
N SER A 615 -20.77 -27.98 -7.10
CA SER A 615 -19.56 -27.43 -7.72
C SER A 615 -19.47 -25.92 -7.53
N GLY A 616 -18.24 -25.37 -7.54
CA GLY A 616 -18.03 -23.93 -7.46
C GLY A 616 -18.71 -23.17 -8.62
N ALA A 617 -18.85 -23.83 -9.78
CA ALA A 617 -19.61 -23.31 -10.91
C ALA A 617 -21.10 -23.05 -10.60
N GLN A 618 -21.73 -23.86 -9.73
CA GLN A 618 -23.13 -23.63 -9.33
C GLN A 618 -23.25 -22.38 -8.44
N LEU A 619 -22.36 -22.21 -7.47
CA LEU A 619 -22.31 -20.99 -6.64
C LEU A 619 -22.07 -19.75 -7.51
N HIS A 620 -21.09 -19.84 -8.41
CA HIS A 620 -20.78 -18.78 -9.37
C HIS A 620 -21.99 -18.45 -10.26
N ALA A 621 -22.75 -19.44 -10.74
CA ALA A 621 -23.94 -19.23 -11.55
C ALA A 621 -25.09 -18.56 -10.76
N ILE A 622 -25.29 -18.91 -9.48
CA ILE A 622 -26.31 -18.28 -8.64
C ILE A 622 -26.02 -16.80 -8.47
N ILE A 623 -24.77 -16.44 -8.13
CA ILE A 623 -24.35 -15.04 -7.98
C ILE A 623 -24.39 -14.32 -9.33
N GLY A 624 -23.93 -14.96 -10.41
CA GLY A 624 -24.00 -14.41 -11.76
C GLY A 624 -25.44 -14.11 -12.21
N ASN A 625 -26.38 -15.02 -11.91
CA ASN A 625 -27.80 -14.81 -12.20
C ASN A 625 -28.39 -13.68 -11.34
N PHE A 626 -27.99 -13.59 -10.07
CA PHE A 626 -28.37 -12.46 -9.22
C PHE A 626 -27.88 -11.13 -9.79
N ILE A 627 -26.63 -11.03 -10.25
CA ILE A 627 -26.06 -9.81 -10.85
C ILE A 627 -26.73 -9.47 -12.19
N ALA A 628 -27.01 -10.48 -13.03
CA ALA A 628 -27.60 -10.28 -14.34
C ALA A 628 -29.05 -9.77 -14.27
N TRP A 629 -29.83 -10.26 -13.31
CA TRP A 629 -31.27 -9.97 -13.23
C TRP A 629 -31.68 -9.15 -12.02
N LEU A 630 -30.75 -8.86 -11.10
CA LEU A 630 -30.97 -8.08 -9.88
C LEU A 630 -32.15 -8.59 -9.02
N GLY A 631 -32.36 -9.90 -8.99
CA GLY A 631 -33.46 -10.55 -8.28
C GLY A 631 -34.78 -10.66 -9.06
N TYR A 632 -34.93 -9.99 -10.21
CA TYR A 632 -36.17 -10.00 -10.99
C TYR A 632 -36.38 -11.27 -11.84
N ALA A 633 -35.38 -12.16 -11.92
CA ALA A 633 -35.47 -13.39 -12.71
C ALA A 633 -36.65 -14.29 -12.27
N ASN A 634 -36.90 -14.33 -10.94
CA ASN A 634 -37.91 -15.17 -10.32
C ASN A 634 -39.23 -14.44 -10.04
N ILE A 635 -39.34 -13.16 -10.43
CA ILE A 635 -40.55 -12.35 -10.27
C ILE A 635 -41.38 -12.48 -11.55
N GLU A 636 -42.70 -12.62 -11.43
CA GLU A 636 -43.61 -12.67 -12.59
C GLU A 636 -43.53 -11.39 -13.42
N GLU A 637 -43.60 -11.51 -14.76
CA GLU A 637 -43.41 -10.37 -15.67
C GLU A 637 -44.35 -9.20 -15.37
N ALA A 638 -45.59 -9.47 -14.94
CA ALA A 638 -46.56 -8.44 -14.59
C ALA A 638 -46.20 -7.63 -13.33
N GLN A 639 -45.37 -8.17 -12.44
CA GLN A 639 -44.95 -7.52 -11.20
C GLN A 639 -43.59 -6.80 -11.34
N ARG A 640 -42.91 -6.99 -12.47
CA ARG A 640 -41.63 -6.35 -12.74
C ARG A 640 -41.83 -4.87 -13.10
N PRO A 641 -40.84 -4.01 -12.81
CA PRO A 641 -40.85 -2.61 -13.23
C PRO A 641 -41.07 -2.43 -14.73
N ALA A 642 -41.71 -1.35 -15.14
CA ALA A 642 -41.91 -1.04 -16.55
C ALA A 642 -40.60 -0.68 -17.25
N SER A 643 -40.35 -1.25 -18.43
CA SER A 643 -39.21 -0.88 -19.26
C SER A 643 -39.37 0.55 -19.78
N ARG A 644 -38.26 1.32 -19.76
CA ARG A 644 -38.21 2.67 -20.35
C ARG A 644 -37.90 2.65 -21.85
N VAL A 645 -37.38 1.53 -22.36
CA VAL A 645 -37.03 1.36 -23.78
C VAL A 645 -38.18 0.70 -24.54
N GLN A 646 -38.78 -0.34 -23.98
CA GLN A 646 -39.96 -0.98 -24.57
C GLN A 646 -41.23 -0.49 -23.87
N LYS A 647 -41.88 0.52 -24.44
CA LYS A 647 -43.14 1.05 -23.93
C LYS A 647 -44.19 -0.07 -23.85
N GLY A 648 -44.79 -0.23 -22.67
CA GLY A 648 -45.85 -1.21 -22.42
C GLY A 648 -45.38 -2.62 -22.06
N ALA A 649 -44.06 -2.88 -21.98
CA ALA A 649 -43.51 -4.13 -21.49
C ALA A 649 -42.77 -3.93 -20.15
N ALA A 650 -42.64 -5.00 -19.37
CA ALA A 650 -41.80 -5.00 -18.18
C ALA A 650 -40.30 -5.15 -18.53
N ILE A 651 -39.43 -4.78 -17.59
CA ILE A 651 -38.00 -5.05 -17.69
C ILE A 651 -37.75 -6.55 -17.87
N PHE A 652 -36.76 -6.90 -18.71
CA PHE A 652 -36.39 -8.30 -18.97
C PHE A 652 -37.53 -9.17 -19.51
N ALA A 653 -38.60 -8.57 -20.07
CA ALA A 653 -39.68 -9.28 -20.74
C ALA A 653 -39.13 -10.09 -21.93
N ALA A 654 -39.58 -11.33 -22.08
CA ALA A 654 -39.16 -12.15 -23.20
C ALA A 654 -39.58 -11.50 -24.52
N THR A 655 -38.68 -11.39 -25.49
CA THR A 655 -39.05 -10.97 -26.84
C THR A 655 -40.02 -12.02 -27.37
N PRO A 656 -41.23 -11.66 -27.84
CA PRO A 656 -42.15 -12.64 -28.39
C PRO A 656 -41.44 -13.40 -29.51
N ARG A 657 -41.35 -14.73 -29.37
CA ARG A 657 -40.76 -15.58 -30.39
C ARG A 657 -41.56 -15.36 -31.67
N SER A 658 -40.90 -14.82 -32.70
CA SER A 658 -41.49 -14.82 -34.05
C SER A 658 -41.77 -16.28 -34.39
N THR A 659 -43.06 -16.62 -34.51
CA THR A 659 -43.54 -17.93 -34.95
C THR A 659 -42.75 -18.32 -36.20
N MET A 660 -42.08 -19.48 -36.17
CA MET A 660 -41.15 -19.99 -37.19
C MET A 660 -41.59 -19.71 -38.65
N LEU A 661 -41.34 -18.50 -39.13
CA LEU A 661 -41.31 -18.15 -40.54
C LEU A 661 -39.83 -18.17 -40.89
N ARG A 662 -39.50 -18.89 -41.96
CA ARG A 662 -38.17 -18.99 -42.57
C ARG A 662 -37.38 -17.69 -42.35
N LEU A 663 -36.17 -17.81 -41.77
CA LEU A 663 -35.20 -16.72 -41.55
C LEU A 663 -34.72 -16.14 -42.90
N THR A 664 -35.62 -15.53 -43.67
CA THR A 664 -35.35 -14.99 -45.02
C THR A 664 -35.45 -13.47 -45.08
N LYS A 665 -35.89 -12.80 -43.99
CA LYS A 665 -35.89 -11.33 -43.87
C LYS A 665 -35.55 -10.92 -42.44
N LEU A 666 -34.55 -10.04 -42.31
CA LEU A 666 -34.36 -9.20 -41.13
C LEU A 666 -35.41 -8.08 -41.18
N ASP A 667 -36.04 -7.76 -40.05
CA ASP A 667 -36.96 -6.62 -39.95
C ASP A 667 -36.23 -5.29 -40.28
N GLU A 668 -36.96 -4.31 -40.82
CA GLU A 668 -36.41 -3.02 -41.27
C GLU A 668 -35.70 -2.21 -40.17
N GLN A 669 -35.97 -2.52 -38.89
CA GLN A 669 -35.23 -1.98 -37.75
C GLN A 669 -34.59 -3.12 -36.95
N PRO A 670 -33.25 -3.16 -36.82
CA PRO A 670 -32.58 -4.17 -36.01
C PRO A 670 -32.99 -4.03 -34.54
N VAL A 671 -33.49 -5.12 -33.95
CA VAL A 671 -33.76 -5.16 -32.50
C VAL A 671 -32.42 -5.18 -31.77
N HIS A 672 -32.01 -4.04 -31.21
CA HIS A 672 -30.80 -3.93 -30.38
C HIS A 672 -31.02 -4.59 -29.00
N ALA A 673 -31.15 -5.92 -28.97
CA ALA A 673 -31.44 -6.70 -27.77
C ALA A 673 -30.43 -6.44 -26.63
N ALA A 674 -29.14 -6.27 -26.97
CA ALA A 674 -28.10 -5.92 -26.01
C ALA A 674 -28.34 -4.54 -25.38
N SER A 675 -28.61 -3.51 -26.18
CA SER A 675 -28.91 -2.16 -25.67
C SER A 675 -30.16 -2.16 -24.80
N ARG A 676 -31.20 -2.90 -25.21
CA ARG A 676 -32.42 -3.07 -24.41
C ARG A 676 -32.10 -3.66 -23.03
N TYR A 677 -31.32 -4.74 -22.98
CA TYR A 677 -30.92 -5.36 -21.72
C TYR A 677 -30.17 -4.38 -20.81
N VAL A 678 -29.23 -3.60 -21.34
CA VAL A 678 -28.47 -2.60 -20.56
C VAL A 678 -29.40 -1.57 -19.92
N TYR A 679 -30.34 -1.01 -20.68
CA TYR A 679 -31.27 -0.01 -20.13
C TYR A 679 -32.28 -0.62 -19.16
N ASP A 680 -32.79 -1.82 -19.43
CA ASP A 680 -33.64 -2.56 -18.50
C ASP A 680 -32.89 -2.84 -17.17
N TRP A 681 -31.60 -3.18 -17.24
CA TRP A 681 -30.75 -3.37 -16.07
C TRP A 681 -30.55 -2.08 -15.27
N LEU A 682 -30.38 -0.93 -15.93
CA LEU A 682 -30.29 0.36 -15.23
C LEU A 682 -31.61 0.74 -14.53
N VAL A 683 -32.77 0.47 -15.16
CA VAL A 683 -34.08 0.65 -14.53
C VAL A 683 -34.27 -0.29 -13.35
N ALA A 684 -33.83 -1.54 -13.49
CA ALA A 684 -33.84 -2.53 -12.43
C ALA A 684 -32.98 -2.09 -11.23
N LEU A 685 -31.74 -1.61 -11.48
CA LEU A 685 -30.85 -1.13 -10.43
C LEU A 685 -31.42 0.09 -9.71
N TYR A 686 -31.98 1.05 -10.45
CA TYR A 686 -32.66 2.21 -9.87
C TYR A 686 -33.81 1.80 -8.96
N THR A 687 -34.66 0.87 -9.42
CA THR A 687 -35.81 0.40 -8.65
C THR A 687 -35.34 -0.38 -7.41
N LEU A 688 -34.34 -1.25 -7.58
CA LEU A 688 -33.73 -2.02 -6.49
C LEU A 688 -33.15 -1.11 -5.39
N ALA A 689 -32.47 -0.03 -5.78
CA ALA A 689 -31.92 0.93 -4.82
C ALA A 689 -33.02 1.61 -3.99
N ASN A 690 -34.15 1.96 -4.61
CA ASN A 690 -35.31 2.51 -3.91
C ASN A 690 -36.00 1.49 -3.00
N GLU A 691 -36.09 0.23 -3.43
CA GLU A 691 -36.63 -0.86 -2.59
C GLU A 691 -35.73 -1.20 -1.39
N ASN A 692 -34.43 -0.95 -1.51
CA ASN A 692 -33.48 -1.11 -0.41
C ASN A 692 -33.60 0.02 0.63
N ALA A 693 -34.25 1.13 0.31
CA ALA A 693 -34.39 2.25 1.22
C ALA A 693 -35.14 1.82 2.50
N GLY A 694 -34.52 2.07 3.66
CA GLY A 694 -35.09 1.71 4.96
C GLY A 694 -34.88 0.24 5.38
N TYR A 695 -34.27 -0.61 4.55
CA TYR A 695 -33.92 -1.97 4.97
C TYR A 695 -32.79 -1.95 5.99
N ARG A 696 -33.04 -2.52 7.18
CA ARG A 696 -32.03 -2.80 8.21
C ARG A 696 -31.95 -4.30 8.42
N HIS A 697 -30.75 -4.85 8.39
CA HIS A 697 -30.57 -6.28 8.65
C HIS A 697 -30.84 -6.56 10.14
N PRO A 698 -31.51 -7.66 10.52
CA PRO A 698 -31.81 -7.95 11.93
C PRO A 698 -30.58 -8.04 12.85
N GLN A 699 -29.43 -8.38 12.27
CA GLN A 699 -28.13 -8.49 12.94
C GLN A 699 -27.15 -7.39 12.47
N ASP A 700 -27.69 -6.22 12.11
CA ASP A 700 -26.90 -5.02 11.81
C ASP A 700 -26.43 -4.33 13.12
N VAL A 701 -25.54 -3.34 12.99
CA VAL A 701 -25.07 -2.53 14.11
C VAL A 701 -26.23 -1.75 14.77
N THR A 702 -26.21 -1.63 16.10
CA THR A 702 -27.27 -0.93 16.85
C THR A 702 -27.15 0.59 16.69
N ASP A 703 -28.23 1.34 16.92
CA ASP A 703 -28.18 2.82 16.85
C ASP A 703 -27.16 3.40 17.86
N VAL A 704 -26.96 2.75 19.01
CA VAL A 704 -25.94 3.12 20.00
C VAL A 704 -24.53 2.93 19.42
N ASP A 705 -24.26 1.80 18.76
CA ASP A 705 -22.96 1.57 18.12
C ASP A 705 -22.69 2.58 17.00
N ARG A 706 -23.74 3.01 16.29
CA ARG A 706 -23.66 4.05 15.27
C ARG A 706 -23.29 5.41 15.88
N GLU A 707 -23.97 5.82 16.95
CA GLU A 707 -23.65 7.06 17.66
C GLU A 707 -22.21 7.04 18.22
N GLN A 708 -21.76 5.89 18.73
CA GLN A 708 -20.39 5.72 19.21
C GLN A 708 -19.35 5.91 18.10
N VAL A 709 -19.51 5.24 16.95
CA VAL A 709 -18.53 5.39 15.86
C VAL A 709 -18.56 6.79 15.24
N ILE A 710 -19.72 7.44 15.22
CA ILE A 710 -19.87 8.85 14.81
C ILE A 710 -19.07 9.76 15.75
N ALA A 711 -19.16 9.56 17.06
CA ALA A 711 -18.39 10.35 18.02
C ALA A 711 -16.87 10.14 17.91
N LEU A 712 -16.42 8.95 17.48
CA LEU A 712 -14.99 8.65 17.31
C LEU A 712 -14.36 9.37 16.09
N ILE A 713 -15.16 9.75 15.10
CA ILE A 713 -14.67 10.36 13.86
C ILE A 713 -15.17 11.78 13.59
N ALA A 714 -15.95 12.35 14.51
CA ALA A 714 -16.31 13.77 14.55
C ALA A 714 -15.06 14.61 14.87
#